data_AF-V5B0T5-F1
#
_entry.id   AF-V5B0T5-F1
#
_cell.length_a   1.000
_cell.length_b   1.000
_cell.length_c   1.000
_cell.angle_alpha   90.00
_cell.angle_beta   90.00
_cell.angle_gamma   90.00
#
_symmetry.space_group_name_H-M   'P 1'
#
loop_
_entity.id
_entity.type
_entity.pdbx_description
1 polymer ?
#
loop_
_entity_poly.entity_id
_entity_poly.type
_entity_poly.pdbx_seq_one_letter_code
_entity_poly.pdbx_strand_id
1 'polypeptide(L)'
;MESCVCVNAVDMKNGGYIDVENNTMRSVNGVNLFRDTTVGSSGLLRVADCTFVGGTEFFDPALVYVSGSVTLEGGAQWRVEGNSVRAASVLSIPYSWQNIQLSGSGTTVVFAQNRQVDDSFTVADLSLPQTIVELSARFVAGCNLQGDEEVSCDDVLPEDVVVFVCGTCNDDAACYMPGTESVDRSSCSCSCKDGFHGASCLPFEVPDAVLPPLPERAVDGDTSCVVNQTLTDLTLKMWKTHRCYVGVTFSGVGAVLTFFLNRMPLHLPINITLTGCTFLDGAALQFVGGAGAADSAGVLIRVSQTVMRSSVVVFALALPQHCDIAVTEVDAVQSSEVHLPDTVNNKLIVVMLHEVVLTDSSLLVSNVNARASKRDAFGLYSIGTLTLVRGSSLYTRYCSFDGYTHLFYLDILSVSDRSVFALLNNTVLFGTSLLYEYRGFSVSEHSVLRVVGNSGSVSCAIYSLNSWTVQRSSWLDWRDNDVGVGAMLYDSESAFVSIDGSSAVTLTGFKMGSTGLSRPLLSQSEAGYRFVAGCLTVAGREVTTAAELELHCITNVTTVAACGECTREGDCFAPLTAAVIDCKCQCAAGGHGDVCVPAPVPAGPPPPPQLPPPPTPPPSTPPVGECISDMVYPEVAQSVGSGLSWLCYRNVTFSGGGMSLTVLIGAMTGDVANVTFDGCTWRDGAVLLLLGSAHAFVGSLNIVVTGNTFSDALLSPEGVFPPHTSITISGNRFTVTRLIPRSGLDLGSLSCVAMNELAISNGSAVVLSGNVFQSVTASSSGIRVSRSALRVSWLCVCGGGQHV
;
A
#
# COMPACT_ATOMS: atom_id res chain seq x y z
N MET A 1 4.54 39.61 9.58
CA MET A 1 5.01 39.52 10.98
C MET A 1 5.15 38.05 11.32
N GLU A 2 6.26 37.65 11.93
CA GLU A 2 6.50 36.25 12.29
C GLU A 2 5.46 35.77 13.31
N SER A 3 4.89 34.57 13.13
CA SER A 3 3.85 34.04 14.03
C SER A 3 3.76 32.51 14.03
N CYS A 4 3.20 31.88 15.05
CA CYS A 4 2.88 30.44 15.00
C CYS A 4 1.61 30.18 14.18
N VAL A 5 0.59 31.02 14.33
CA VAL A 5 -0.67 31.00 13.58
C VAL A 5 -0.95 32.43 13.10
N CYS A 6 -1.16 32.61 11.80
CA CYS A 6 -1.49 33.90 11.20
C CYS A 6 -2.79 33.79 10.41
N VAL A 7 -3.83 34.42 10.94
CA VAL A 7 -5.16 34.40 10.36
C VAL A 7 -5.44 35.76 9.74
N ASN A 8 -5.59 35.81 8.42
CA ASN A 8 -5.83 37.09 7.76
C ASN A 8 -7.22 37.65 8.04
N ALA A 9 -8.28 36.83 8.04
CA ALA A 9 -9.64 37.25 8.39
C ALA A 9 -10.44 36.02 8.82
N VAL A 10 -11.32 36.18 9.82
CA VAL A 10 -12.22 35.14 10.31
C VAL A 10 -13.66 35.64 10.11
N ASP A 11 -14.52 34.83 9.50
CA ASP A 11 -15.97 35.07 9.44
C ASP A 11 -16.71 33.80 9.86
N MET A 12 -16.91 33.68 11.17
CA MET A 12 -17.45 32.49 11.80
C MET A 12 -18.88 32.75 12.25
N LYS A 13 -19.84 31.97 11.76
CA LYS A 13 -21.26 32.11 12.11
C LYS A 13 -21.90 30.75 12.40
N ASN A 14 -23.03 30.78 13.08
CA ASN A 14 -23.96 29.65 13.26
C ASN A 14 -23.32 28.42 13.93
N GLY A 15 -22.65 28.63 15.08
CA GLY A 15 -22.07 27.55 15.89
C GLY A 15 -20.76 26.96 15.37
N GLY A 16 -20.16 27.50 14.30
CA GLY A 16 -18.80 27.16 13.91
C GLY A 16 -17.80 27.53 15.01
N TYR A 17 -16.71 26.77 15.13
CA TYR A 17 -15.68 27.05 16.13
C TYR A 17 -14.26 26.81 15.60
N ILE A 18 -13.32 27.58 16.13
CA ILE A 18 -11.88 27.42 15.98
C ILE A 18 -11.31 27.30 17.39
N ASP A 19 -10.66 26.17 17.66
CA ASP A 19 -10.05 25.89 18.96
C ASP A 19 -8.56 25.58 18.78
N VAL A 20 -7.73 26.37 19.46
CA VAL A 20 -6.28 26.24 19.51
C VAL A 20 -5.92 25.92 20.95
N GLU A 21 -5.73 24.64 21.25
CA GLU A 21 -5.54 24.18 22.62
C GLU A 21 -4.31 23.29 22.82
N ASN A 22 -3.71 23.36 24.01
CA ASN A 22 -2.60 22.48 24.44
C ASN A 22 -1.41 22.48 23.46
N ASN A 23 -1.16 23.60 22.76
CA ASN A 23 -0.08 23.72 21.79
C ASN A 23 1.19 24.28 22.45
N THR A 24 2.36 23.83 21.98
CA THR A 24 3.65 24.45 22.31
C THR A 24 4.12 25.32 21.15
N MET A 25 4.27 26.61 21.38
CA MET A 25 4.53 27.62 20.35
C MET A 25 5.78 28.44 20.66
N ARG A 26 6.61 28.68 19.64
CA ARG A 26 7.77 29.57 19.72
C ARG A 26 7.92 30.40 18.45
N SER A 27 7.70 31.71 18.56
CA SER A 27 7.82 32.71 17.49
C SER A 27 7.69 34.13 18.06
N VAL A 28 7.65 35.17 17.22
CA VAL A 28 7.33 36.54 17.66
C VAL A 28 5.89 36.63 18.20
N ASN A 29 4.89 36.11 17.48
CA ASN A 29 3.49 36.10 17.93
C ASN A 29 2.88 34.70 17.89
N GLY A 30 2.16 34.26 18.92
CA GLY A 30 1.49 32.95 18.92
C GLY A 30 0.41 32.85 17.84
N VAL A 31 -0.68 33.58 18.00
CA VAL A 31 -1.84 33.67 17.11
C VAL A 31 -2.01 35.12 16.70
N ASN A 32 -1.91 35.41 15.41
CA ASN A 32 -2.01 36.75 14.85
C ASN A 32 -3.31 36.89 14.05
N LEU A 33 -4.24 37.73 14.52
CA LEU A 33 -5.47 38.10 13.82
C LEU A 33 -5.21 39.36 12.99
N PHE A 34 -4.85 39.18 11.71
CA PHE A 34 -4.21 40.24 10.94
C PHE A 34 -5.17 41.31 10.41
N ARG A 35 -6.38 40.93 9.96
CA ARG A 35 -7.46 41.85 9.55
C ARG A 35 -8.72 41.58 10.38
N ASP A 36 -9.87 42.04 9.89
CA ASP A 36 -11.13 41.96 10.61
C ASP A 36 -11.55 40.52 10.90
N THR A 37 -11.97 40.30 12.14
CA THR A 37 -12.46 39.03 12.68
C THR A 37 -13.91 39.22 13.12
N THR A 38 -14.82 38.45 12.55
CA THR A 38 -16.25 38.45 12.90
C THR A 38 -16.64 37.07 13.43
N VAL A 39 -17.24 37.02 14.62
CA VAL A 39 -17.80 35.80 15.22
C VAL A 39 -19.26 36.05 15.56
N GLY A 40 -20.18 35.38 14.89
CA GLY A 40 -21.62 35.57 15.02
C GLY A 40 -22.36 34.30 15.41
N SER A 41 -23.60 34.45 15.88
CA SER A 41 -24.59 33.37 15.99
C SER A 41 -24.04 32.12 16.71
N SER A 42 -23.64 32.28 17.97
CA SER A 42 -23.07 31.22 18.83
C SER A 42 -21.71 30.65 18.40
N GLY A 43 -20.97 31.30 17.50
CA GLY A 43 -19.61 30.87 17.15
C GLY A 43 -18.61 30.97 18.32
N LEU A 44 -17.54 30.17 18.30
CA LEU A 44 -16.50 30.14 19.35
C LEU A 44 -15.08 30.25 18.78
N LEU A 45 -14.35 31.29 19.17
CA LEU A 45 -12.90 31.40 18.93
C LEU A 45 -12.17 31.19 20.26
N ARG A 46 -11.37 30.13 20.39
CA ARG A 46 -10.71 29.77 21.66
C ARG A 46 -9.21 29.53 21.47
N VAL A 47 -8.41 30.15 22.34
CA VAL A 47 -6.98 29.91 22.50
C VAL A 47 -6.75 29.53 23.95
N ALA A 48 -6.52 28.25 24.21
CA ALA A 48 -6.51 27.73 25.57
C ALA A 48 -5.32 26.83 25.89
N ASP A 49 -4.89 26.82 27.14
CA ASP A 49 -3.91 25.84 27.68
C ASP A 49 -2.60 25.76 26.87
N CYS A 50 -2.25 26.81 26.13
CA CYS A 50 -1.07 26.83 25.27
C CYS A 50 0.17 27.29 26.04
N THR A 51 1.32 26.73 25.70
CA THR A 51 2.63 27.22 26.15
C THR A 51 3.29 28.03 25.03
N PHE A 52 3.56 29.32 25.26
CA PHE A 52 4.18 30.22 24.27
C PHE A 52 5.48 30.84 24.77
N VAL A 53 6.48 30.88 23.88
CA VAL A 53 7.76 31.55 24.12
C VAL A 53 8.00 32.59 23.02
N GLY A 54 7.99 33.86 23.40
CA GLY A 54 8.25 35.00 22.51
C GLY A 54 9.68 35.02 21.95
N GLY A 55 9.81 35.54 20.73
CA GLY A 55 11.09 35.82 20.08
C GLY A 55 11.70 37.14 20.56
N THR A 56 13.03 37.21 20.66
CA THR A 56 13.76 38.38 21.18
C THR A 56 14.01 39.49 20.16
N GLU A 57 13.55 39.34 18.92
CA GLU A 57 13.94 40.19 17.78
C GLU A 57 12.93 41.30 17.43
N PHE A 58 11.77 41.39 18.10
CA PHE A 58 10.69 42.35 17.79
C PHE A 58 10.18 43.06 19.05
N PHE A 59 9.57 44.24 18.87
CA PHE A 59 9.25 45.15 19.98
C PHE A 59 8.04 44.75 20.85
N ASP A 60 7.08 43.96 20.35
CA ASP A 60 5.86 43.60 21.12
C ASP A 60 5.40 42.15 20.84
N PRO A 61 6.14 41.13 21.29
CA PRO A 61 5.74 39.73 21.12
C PRO A 61 4.51 39.39 21.97
N ALA A 62 3.52 38.71 21.39
CA ALA A 62 2.30 38.31 22.11
C ALA A 62 1.78 36.92 21.73
N LEU A 63 1.21 36.17 22.69
CA LEU A 63 0.52 34.91 22.40
C LEU A 63 -0.68 35.14 21.48
N VAL A 64 -1.50 36.15 21.73
CA VAL A 64 -2.57 36.58 20.82
C VAL A 64 -2.29 38.02 20.42
N TYR A 65 -2.06 38.25 19.14
CA TYR A 65 -1.77 39.56 18.57
C TYR A 65 -2.89 39.94 17.61
N VAL A 66 -3.56 41.05 17.85
CA VAL A 66 -4.68 41.50 17.01
C VAL A 66 -4.24 42.72 16.23
N SER A 67 -4.13 42.60 14.90
CA SER A 67 -3.85 43.75 14.04
C SER A 67 -5.09 44.36 13.33
N GLY A 68 -6.23 43.66 13.31
CA GLY A 68 -7.51 44.14 12.76
C GLY A 68 -8.60 44.43 13.81
N SER A 69 -9.85 44.64 13.38
CA SER A 69 -10.99 44.81 14.31
C SER A 69 -11.65 43.46 14.64
N VAL A 70 -12.20 43.31 15.85
CA VAL A 70 -12.90 42.10 16.28
C VAL A 70 -14.37 42.42 16.57
N THR A 71 -15.28 41.72 15.92
CA THR A 71 -16.73 41.86 16.10
C THR A 71 -17.31 40.54 16.57
N LEU A 72 -18.00 40.53 17.71
CA LEU A 72 -18.77 39.39 18.20
C LEU A 72 -20.25 39.73 18.31
N GLU A 73 -21.12 38.86 17.77
CA GLU A 73 -22.57 39.07 17.78
C GLU A 73 -23.38 37.80 18.05
N GLY A 74 -24.58 37.94 18.61
CA GLY A 74 -25.58 36.88 18.66
C GLY A 74 -25.16 35.61 19.42
N GLY A 75 -24.60 35.75 20.62
CA GLY A 75 -24.22 34.60 21.48
C GLY A 75 -22.81 34.06 21.24
N ALA A 76 -22.01 34.76 20.43
CA ALA A 76 -20.65 34.37 20.10
C ALA A 76 -19.67 34.50 21.27
N GLN A 77 -18.63 33.67 21.30
CA GLN A 77 -17.58 33.75 22.32
C GLN A 77 -16.17 33.86 21.75
N TRP A 78 -15.33 34.67 22.39
CA TRP A 78 -13.88 34.67 22.21
C TRP A 78 -13.20 34.43 23.56
N ARG A 79 -12.45 33.34 23.68
CA ARG A 79 -11.82 32.90 24.93
C ARG A 79 -10.31 32.80 24.76
N VAL A 80 -9.56 33.47 25.64
CA VAL A 80 -8.11 33.33 25.78
C VAL A 80 -7.85 32.95 27.24
N GLU A 81 -7.63 31.66 27.48
CA GLU A 81 -7.68 31.10 28.84
C GLU A 81 -6.62 30.03 29.15
N GLY A 82 -6.17 29.94 30.40
CA GLY A 82 -5.27 28.84 30.83
C GLY A 82 -3.87 28.85 30.20
N ASN A 83 -3.48 29.93 29.49
CA ASN A 83 -2.23 29.93 28.73
C ASN A 83 -1.02 30.25 29.61
N SER A 84 0.14 29.69 29.25
CA SER A 84 1.44 29.95 29.89
C SER A 84 2.39 30.62 28.90
N VAL A 85 2.78 31.86 29.16
CA VAL A 85 3.51 32.72 28.23
C VAL A 85 4.83 33.16 28.82
N ARG A 86 5.92 33.14 28.04
CA ARG A 86 7.24 33.61 28.44
C ARG A 86 7.81 34.57 27.40
N ALA A 87 8.46 35.65 27.84
CA ALA A 87 9.10 36.68 27.03
C ALA A 87 8.14 37.32 26.01
N ALA A 88 6.87 37.45 26.38
CA ALA A 88 5.79 37.99 25.56
C ALA A 88 4.57 38.37 26.42
N SER A 89 3.69 39.20 25.87
CA SER A 89 2.34 39.43 26.41
C SER A 89 1.39 38.28 26.08
N VAL A 90 0.34 38.08 26.86
CA VAL A 90 -0.71 37.10 26.53
C VAL A 90 -1.60 37.64 25.40
N LEU A 91 -1.98 38.90 25.48
CA LEU A 91 -2.81 39.59 24.47
C LEU A 91 -2.19 40.95 24.13
N SER A 92 -2.03 41.25 22.85
CA SER A 92 -1.60 42.56 22.35
C SER A 92 -2.53 43.11 21.27
N ILE A 93 -2.93 44.37 21.44
CA ILE A 93 -3.75 45.17 20.53
C ILE A 93 -3.05 46.54 20.41
N PRO A 94 -2.05 46.67 19.54
CA PRO A 94 -1.07 47.76 19.63
C PRO A 94 -1.54 49.09 19.02
N TYR A 95 -2.67 49.10 18.30
CA TYR A 95 -3.09 50.29 17.56
C TYR A 95 -4.47 50.79 17.94
N SER A 96 -4.55 52.09 18.21
CA SER A 96 -5.79 52.77 18.62
C SER A 96 -6.91 52.83 17.58
N TRP A 97 -6.68 52.42 16.34
CA TRP A 97 -7.74 52.32 15.33
C TRP A 97 -8.41 50.94 15.29
N GLN A 98 -7.97 50.00 16.14
CA GLN A 98 -8.57 48.68 16.30
C GLN A 98 -9.71 48.74 17.31
N ASN A 99 -10.84 48.14 16.97
CA ASN A 99 -12.03 48.14 17.82
C ASN A 99 -12.47 46.72 18.15
N ILE A 100 -12.97 46.53 19.36
CA ILE A 100 -13.72 45.35 19.78
C ILE A 100 -15.20 45.75 19.90
N GLN A 101 -16.07 45.09 19.15
CA GLN A 101 -17.52 45.31 19.20
C GLN A 101 -18.21 44.03 19.66
N LEU A 102 -19.01 44.14 20.74
CA LEU A 102 -19.78 43.03 21.29
C LEU A 102 -21.27 43.39 21.28
N SER A 103 -22.09 42.59 20.60
CA SER A 103 -23.54 42.82 20.50
C SER A 103 -24.38 41.56 20.71
N GLY A 104 -25.62 41.74 21.17
CA GLY A 104 -26.57 40.65 21.39
C GLY A 104 -26.38 39.85 22.70
N SER A 105 -27.44 39.16 23.10
CA SER A 105 -27.47 38.38 24.36
C SER A 105 -26.60 37.12 24.30
N GLY A 106 -25.82 36.87 25.36
CA GLY A 106 -24.99 35.68 25.49
C GLY A 106 -23.64 35.78 24.76
N THR A 107 -23.34 36.93 24.16
CA THR A 107 -22.05 37.23 23.54
C THR A 107 -21.02 37.53 24.63
N THR A 108 -19.90 36.80 24.67
CA THR A 108 -18.94 36.87 25.77
C THR A 108 -17.48 36.86 25.30
N VAL A 109 -16.66 37.77 25.80
CA VAL A 109 -15.18 37.66 25.73
C VAL A 109 -14.65 37.21 27.08
N VAL A 110 -13.75 36.23 27.10
CA VAL A 110 -13.11 35.68 28.30
C VAL A 110 -11.60 35.81 28.18
N PHE A 111 -10.99 36.51 29.14
CA PHE A 111 -9.54 36.63 29.29
C PHE A 111 -9.13 36.23 30.71
N ALA A 112 -8.93 34.94 30.96
CA ALA A 112 -8.83 34.42 32.32
C ALA A 112 -7.81 33.30 32.49
N GLN A 113 -7.28 33.13 33.72
CA GLN A 113 -6.39 32.01 34.06
C GLN A 113 -5.09 31.95 33.23
N ASN A 114 -4.66 33.07 32.65
CA ASN A 114 -3.41 33.12 31.90
C ASN A 114 -2.25 33.45 32.83
N ARG A 115 -1.07 32.91 32.54
CA ARG A 115 0.15 33.12 33.31
C ARG A 115 1.26 33.62 32.40
N GLN A 116 1.76 34.80 32.69
CA GLN A 116 3.02 35.28 32.15
C GLN A 116 4.15 34.89 33.11
N VAL A 117 5.14 34.14 32.65
CA VAL A 117 6.16 33.48 33.49
C VAL A 117 7.27 34.45 33.92
N ASP A 118 7.55 35.47 33.11
CA ASP A 118 8.56 36.50 33.37
C ASP A 118 7.95 37.90 33.48
N ASP A 119 8.71 38.85 34.03
CA ASP A 119 8.31 40.24 34.27
C ASP A 119 8.70 41.21 33.13
N SER A 120 9.18 40.66 32.01
CA SER A 120 9.74 41.46 30.90
C SER A 120 8.69 42.16 30.03
N PHE A 121 7.44 41.70 30.07
CA PHE A 121 6.29 42.27 29.35
C PHE A 121 5.09 42.41 30.30
N THR A 122 3.99 43.01 29.86
CA THR A 122 2.71 42.98 30.61
C THR A 122 1.83 41.83 30.15
N VAL A 123 0.96 41.34 31.02
CA VAL A 123 0.01 40.25 30.71
C VAL A 123 -0.88 40.62 29.51
N ALA A 124 -1.31 41.88 29.43
CA ALA A 124 -2.02 42.44 28.29
C ALA A 124 -1.43 43.80 27.92
N ASP A 125 -1.34 44.08 26.61
CA ASP A 125 -0.91 45.37 26.05
C ASP A 125 -1.97 45.86 25.06
N LEU A 126 -2.85 46.75 25.53
CA LEU A 126 -4.07 47.13 24.81
C LEU A 126 -4.10 48.65 24.59
N SER A 127 -4.02 49.05 23.33
CA SER A 127 -4.23 50.43 22.88
C SER A 127 -5.63 50.56 22.29
N LEU A 128 -6.67 50.58 23.13
CA LEU A 128 -8.09 50.59 22.74
C LEU A 128 -8.78 51.92 23.09
N PRO A 129 -9.12 52.81 22.14
CA PRO A 129 -9.90 54.01 22.45
C PRO A 129 -11.43 53.83 22.32
N GLN A 130 -11.92 52.75 21.70
CA GLN A 130 -13.36 52.46 21.56
C GLN A 130 -13.64 50.95 21.64
N THR A 131 -14.04 50.47 22.81
CA THR A 131 -14.70 49.17 22.95
C THR A 131 -16.19 49.43 23.13
N ILE A 132 -17.02 48.90 22.23
CA ILE A 132 -18.47 49.06 22.30
C ILE A 132 -19.06 47.74 22.77
N VAL A 133 -19.46 47.68 24.03
CA VAL A 133 -20.20 46.56 24.60
C VAL A 133 -21.67 46.98 24.65
N GLU A 134 -22.49 46.47 23.73
CA GLU A 134 -23.92 46.75 23.76
C GLU A 134 -24.59 46.06 24.97
N LEU A 135 -25.66 46.67 25.50
CA LEU A 135 -26.48 46.12 26.58
C LEU A 135 -26.83 44.65 26.28
N SER A 136 -26.27 43.72 27.07
CA SER A 136 -26.44 42.24 27.10
C SER A 136 -25.19 41.42 26.75
N ALA A 137 -24.15 42.00 26.16
CA ALA A 137 -22.85 41.34 25.96
C ALA A 137 -21.95 41.47 27.20
N ARG A 138 -20.95 40.60 27.35
CA ARG A 138 -20.04 40.60 28.50
C ARG A 138 -18.58 40.51 28.05
N PHE A 139 -17.71 41.26 28.73
CA PHE A 139 -16.27 41.06 28.67
C PHE A 139 -15.80 40.72 30.08
N VAL A 140 -15.18 39.56 30.25
CA VAL A 140 -14.83 39.00 31.56
C VAL A 140 -13.34 38.75 31.61
N ALA A 141 -12.67 39.26 32.65
CA ALA A 141 -11.25 39.03 32.86
C ALA A 141 -10.96 38.69 34.32
N GLY A 142 -10.08 37.73 34.57
CA GLY A 142 -9.77 37.40 35.96
C GLY A 142 -8.85 36.21 36.15
N CYS A 143 -8.21 36.17 37.32
CA CYS A 143 -7.17 35.21 37.65
C CYS A 143 -6.01 35.14 36.64
N ASN A 144 -5.53 36.29 36.18
CA ASN A 144 -4.32 36.34 35.33
C ASN A 144 -3.09 36.61 36.20
N LEU A 145 -2.00 35.88 35.95
CA LEU A 145 -0.80 35.88 36.78
C LEU A 145 0.40 36.46 36.01
N GLN A 146 1.25 37.21 36.71
CA GLN A 146 2.61 37.55 36.29
C GLN A 146 3.59 36.97 37.31
N GLY A 147 4.42 36.03 36.87
CA GLY A 147 5.12 35.09 37.74
C GLY A 147 4.13 34.25 38.54
N ASP A 148 4.08 34.49 39.84
CA ASP A 148 3.14 33.88 40.80
C ASP A 148 2.17 34.90 41.41
N GLU A 149 2.23 36.16 40.98
CA GLU A 149 1.39 37.25 41.50
C GLU A 149 0.20 37.51 40.57
N GLU A 150 -0.97 37.73 41.17
CA GLU A 150 -2.17 38.07 40.42
C GLU A 150 -2.13 39.54 39.97
N VAL A 151 -2.39 39.76 38.67
CA VAL A 151 -2.37 41.09 38.05
C VAL A 151 -3.79 41.60 37.91
N SER A 152 -4.06 42.81 38.42
CA SER A 152 -5.29 43.52 38.10
C SER A 152 -5.23 44.02 36.66
N CYS A 153 -6.28 43.72 35.89
CA CYS A 153 -6.44 44.22 34.52
C CYS A 153 -7.34 45.47 34.47
N ASP A 154 -7.71 46.06 35.61
CA ASP A 154 -8.69 47.15 35.71
C ASP A 154 -8.29 48.40 34.91
N ASP A 155 -6.99 48.71 34.86
CA ASP A 155 -6.45 49.92 34.19
C ASP A 155 -6.12 49.70 32.70
N VAL A 156 -6.13 48.45 32.22
CA VAL A 156 -5.72 48.05 30.86
C VAL A 156 -6.93 47.66 29.99
N LEU A 157 -8.03 47.26 30.62
CA LEU A 157 -9.25 46.81 29.96
C LEU A 157 -10.32 47.92 29.87
N PRO A 158 -11.34 47.76 28.99
CA PRO A 158 -12.45 48.71 28.88
C PRO A 158 -13.25 48.88 30.19
N GLU A 159 -13.88 50.06 30.39
CA GLU A 159 -14.65 50.37 31.62
C GLU A 159 -15.78 49.37 31.95
N ASP A 160 -16.38 48.74 30.92
CA ASP A 160 -17.51 47.79 31.06
C ASP A 160 -17.07 46.31 31.30
N VAL A 161 -15.81 46.07 31.69
CA VAL A 161 -15.29 44.73 31.99
C VAL A 161 -15.72 44.22 33.37
N VAL A 162 -16.11 42.95 33.42
CA VAL A 162 -16.35 42.21 34.67
C VAL A 162 -15.04 41.56 35.13
N VAL A 163 -14.47 42.06 36.23
CA VAL A 163 -13.22 41.53 36.82
C VAL A 163 -13.48 40.59 37.99
N PHE A 164 -12.71 39.50 38.10
CA PHE A 164 -12.75 38.57 39.23
C PHE A 164 -11.34 38.10 39.65
N VAL A 165 -11.19 37.68 40.91
CA VAL A 165 -9.90 37.25 41.46
C VAL A 165 -9.73 35.73 41.43
N CYS A 166 -8.49 35.25 41.47
CA CYS A 166 -8.17 33.83 41.58
C CYS A 166 -8.88 33.18 42.77
N GLY A 167 -9.38 31.96 42.56
CA GLY A 167 -10.15 31.22 43.57
C GLY A 167 -11.63 31.63 43.69
N THR A 168 -12.10 32.61 42.92
CA THR A 168 -13.54 32.89 42.76
C THR A 168 -14.07 32.28 41.46
N CYS A 169 -15.29 31.75 41.50
CA CYS A 169 -15.94 31.20 40.33
C CYS A 169 -16.76 32.27 39.62
N ASN A 170 -16.39 32.57 38.38
CA ASN A 170 -17.20 33.37 37.48
C ASN A 170 -17.86 32.44 36.44
N ASP A 171 -19.20 32.46 36.39
CA ASP A 171 -19.99 31.56 35.55
C ASP A 171 -19.60 31.67 34.05
N ASP A 172 -19.41 32.90 33.54
CA ASP A 172 -19.08 33.17 32.13
C ASP A 172 -17.64 32.77 31.77
N ALA A 173 -16.71 32.83 32.74
CA ALA A 173 -15.34 32.38 32.56
C ALA A 173 -15.23 30.85 32.64
N ALA A 174 -16.00 30.20 33.53
CA ALA A 174 -15.97 28.74 33.68
C ALA A 174 -16.67 28.01 32.52
N CYS A 175 -17.81 28.54 32.08
CA CYS A 175 -18.75 27.80 31.24
C CYS A 175 -19.08 28.52 29.92
N TYR A 176 -19.28 27.74 28.87
CA TYR A 176 -19.92 28.20 27.63
C TYR A 176 -21.44 28.33 27.84
N MET A 177 -21.83 29.49 28.36
CA MET A 177 -23.19 29.79 28.81
C MET A 177 -24.33 29.43 27.82
N PRO A 178 -24.20 29.58 26.48
CA PRO A 178 -25.25 29.15 25.58
C PRO A 178 -25.58 27.65 25.71
N GLY A 179 -24.56 26.83 25.99
CA GLY A 179 -24.64 25.38 26.19
C GLY A 179 -24.81 24.91 27.63
N THR A 180 -24.76 25.82 28.61
CA THR A 180 -24.81 25.47 30.03
C THR A 180 -26.25 25.42 30.55
N GLU A 181 -26.59 24.35 31.26
CA GLU A 181 -27.86 24.18 31.98
C GLU A 181 -27.80 24.77 33.39
N SER A 182 -26.71 24.49 34.12
CA SER A 182 -26.47 25.06 35.46
C SER A 182 -24.98 25.12 35.79
N VAL A 183 -24.62 26.00 36.73
CA VAL A 183 -23.25 26.19 37.23
C VAL A 183 -23.21 25.95 38.73
N ASP A 184 -22.36 25.02 39.18
CA ASP A 184 -22.04 24.86 40.59
C ASP A 184 -20.90 25.80 40.98
N ARG A 185 -21.26 26.92 41.62
CA ARG A 185 -20.29 27.95 42.05
C ARG A 185 -19.32 27.49 43.13
N SER A 186 -19.58 26.37 43.81
CA SER A 186 -18.70 25.86 44.88
C SER A 186 -17.51 25.08 44.32
N SER A 187 -17.74 24.32 43.26
CA SER A 187 -16.71 23.55 42.54
C SER A 187 -16.25 24.21 41.24
N CYS A 188 -16.93 25.29 40.84
CA CYS A 188 -16.80 25.95 39.54
C CYS A 188 -16.94 25.00 38.36
N SER A 189 -17.96 24.13 38.42
CA SER A 189 -18.26 23.13 37.40
C SER A 189 -19.55 23.45 36.64
N CYS A 190 -19.58 23.07 35.36
CA CYS A 190 -20.67 23.33 34.45
C CYS A 190 -21.45 22.04 34.18
N SER A 191 -22.79 22.10 34.25
CA SER A 191 -23.68 21.06 33.75
C SER A 191 -24.22 21.47 32.38
N CYS A 192 -24.14 20.59 31.40
CA CYS A 192 -24.35 20.92 29.99
C CYS A 192 -25.74 20.52 29.50
N LYS A 193 -26.32 21.34 28.62
CA LYS A 193 -27.54 20.99 27.89
C LYS A 193 -27.27 19.86 26.91
N ASP A 194 -28.32 19.13 26.50
CA ASP A 194 -28.24 18.13 25.45
C ASP A 194 -27.57 18.69 24.18
N GLY A 195 -26.50 18.03 23.72
CA GLY A 195 -25.69 18.43 22.57
C GLY A 195 -24.46 19.29 22.90
N PHE A 196 -24.17 19.54 24.18
CA PHE A 196 -22.95 20.23 24.65
C PHE A 196 -22.11 19.30 25.53
N HIS A 197 -20.79 19.45 25.48
CA HIS A 197 -19.86 18.46 26.03
C HIS A 197 -18.68 19.09 26.81
N GLY A 198 -18.01 18.27 27.62
CA GLY A 198 -16.81 18.64 28.38
C GLY A 198 -17.08 19.49 29.62
N ALA A 199 -16.02 19.76 30.38
CA ALA A 199 -16.10 20.48 31.65
C ALA A 199 -16.61 21.93 31.52
N SER A 200 -16.44 22.54 30.35
CA SER A 200 -16.91 23.91 30.04
C SER A 200 -18.18 23.95 29.19
N CYS A 201 -18.85 22.82 28.92
CA CYS A 201 -20.06 22.74 28.10
C CYS A 201 -19.94 23.35 26.70
N LEU A 202 -18.82 23.07 26.05
CA LEU A 202 -18.55 23.54 24.70
C LEU A 202 -19.51 22.85 23.70
N PRO A 203 -19.81 23.49 22.55
CA PRO A 203 -20.71 22.93 21.53
C PRO A 203 -20.17 21.68 20.82
N PHE A 204 -19.02 21.14 21.25
CA PHE A 204 -18.34 20.03 20.61
C PHE A 204 -17.83 19.02 21.63
N GLU A 205 -17.87 17.74 21.25
CA GLU A 205 -17.15 16.68 21.95
C GLU A 205 -15.66 16.94 21.73
N VAL A 206 -14.94 17.42 22.76
CA VAL A 206 -13.47 17.30 22.78
C VAL A 206 -13.24 15.80 22.63
N PRO A 207 -12.60 15.31 21.55
CA PRO A 207 -12.20 13.93 21.55
C PRO A 207 -11.14 13.83 22.64
N ASP A 208 -11.53 13.37 23.84
CA ASP A 208 -10.67 12.41 24.53
C ASP A 208 -10.20 11.48 23.43
N ALA A 209 -8.90 11.18 23.37
CA ALA A 209 -8.36 10.27 22.40
C ALA A 209 -9.10 8.93 22.50
N VAL A 210 -10.22 8.83 21.79
CA VAL A 210 -10.95 7.63 21.45
C VAL A 210 -10.03 7.04 20.40
N LEU A 211 -8.98 6.39 20.89
CA LEU A 211 -8.61 5.10 20.35
C LEU A 211 -9.95 4.39 20.14
N PRO A 212 -10.34 4.11 18.88
CA PRO A 212 -11.49 3.27 18.66
C PRO A 212 -11.28 2.01 19.51
N PRO A 213 -12.35 1.43 20.10
CA PRO A 213 -12.21 0.20 20.84
C PRO A 213 -11.41 -0.75 19.97
N LEU A 214 -10.27 -1.22 20.51
CA LEU A 214 -9.50 -2.28 19.90
C LEU A 214 -10.51 -3.32 19.40
N PRO A 215 -10.61 -3.59 18.07
CA PRO A 215 -11.04 -4.92 17.70
C PRO A 215 -10.08 -5.82 18.46
N GLU A 216 -10.64 -6.72 19.26
CA GLU A 216 -9.92 -7.65 20.12
C GLU A 216 -8.58 -7.97 19.49
N ARG A 217 -7.50 -7.64 20.22
CA ARG A 217 -6.18 -8.16 19.93
C ARG A 217 -6.34 -9.68 19.80
N ALA A 218 -6.45 -10.15 18.56
CA ALA A 218 -5.81 -11.37 18.19
C ALA A 218 -4.32 -11.10 18.41
N VAL A 219 -3.84 -11.55 19.56
CA VAL A 219 -2.43 -11.66 19.86
C VAL A 219 -1.81 -12.44 18.71
N ASP A 220 -1.06 -11.75 17.85
CA ASP A 220 0.34 -12.07 17.68
C ASP A 220 1.09 -10.92 17.05
N GLY A 221 2.01 -10.36 17.84
CA GLY A 221 2.96 -9.37 17.38
C GLY A 221 3.90 -9.92 16.31
N ASP A 222 4.52 -8.96 15.63
CA ASP A 222 5.74 -9.11 14.83
C ASP A 222 5.50 -9.45 13.32
N THR A 223 4.90 -8.52 12.58
CA THR A 223 4.89 -8.49 11.09
C THR A 223 5.94 -7.52 10.54
N SER A 224 7.10 -7.43 11.19
CA SER A 224 8.27 -6.80 10.58
C SER A 224 8.88 -7.78 9.57
N CYS A 225 9.19 -7.32 8.35
CA CYS A 225 10.00 -8.12 7.45
C CYS A 225 11.37 -8.32 8.08
N VAL A 226 11.93 -9.52 7.94
CA VAL A 226 13.33 -9.72 8.29
C VAL A 226 14.14 -9.07 7.18
N VAL A 227 14.88 -8.00 7.49
CA VAL A 227 15.62 -7.21 6.50
C VAL A 227 17.12 -7.25 6.77
N ASN A 228 17.92 -7.61 5.76
CA ASN A 228 19.39 -7.52 5.74
C ASN A 228 20.10 -8.20 6.92
N GLN A 229 19.54 -9.30 7.42
CA GLN A 229 20.15 -10.09 8.50
C GLN A 229 20.86 -11.32 7.94
N THR A 230 21.81 -11.85 8.70
CA THR A 230 22.41 -13.17 8.44
C THR A 230 21.90 -14.16 9.48
N LEU A 231 21.26 -15.24 9.03
CA LEU A 231 20.63 -16.25 9.87
C LEU A 231 21.29 -17.62 9.64
N THR A 232 21.63 -18.29 10.75
CA THR A 232 22.20 -19.65 10.75
C THR A 232 21.21 -20.71 11.25
N ASP A 233 20.15 -20.28 11.93
CA ASP A 233 19.00 -21.09 12.36
C ASP A 233 17.80 -20.16 12.57
N LEU A 234 16.59 -20.63 12.25
CA LEU A 234 15.36 -19.86 12.44
C LEU A 234 14.18 -20.75 12.84
N THR A 235 13.64 -20.51 14.04
CA THR A 235 12.39 -21.13 14.47
C THR A 235 11.20 -20.26 14.05
N LEU A 236 10.36 -20.79 13.17
CA LEU A 236 9.18 -20.08 12.65
C LEU A 236 7.92 -20.39 13.46
N LYS A 237 7.24 -19.33 13.93
CA LYS A 237 5.92 -19.43 14.56
C LYS A 237 4.80 -19.61 13.54
N MET A 238 4.40 -20.84 13.21
CA MET A 238 3.52 -21.19 12.08
C MET A 238 2.14 -20.51 12.02
N TRP A 239 1.63 -19.94 13.11
CA TRP A 239 0.33 -19.26 13.16
C TRP A 239 0.28 -17.88 12.46
N LYS A 240 1.43 -17.29 12.10
CA LYS A 240 1.47 -16.04 11.32
C LYS A 240 1.11 -16.27 9.85
N THR A 241 0.15 -15.50 9.33
CA THR A 241 -0.32 -15.51 7.93
C THR A 241 0.63 -14.78 6.99
N HIS A 242 1.30 -13.72 7.45
CA HIS A 242 2.25 -12.94 6.64
C HIS A 242 3.70 -13.14 7.10
N ARG A 243 4.59 -13.39 6.14
CA ARG A 243 6.04 -13.47 6.34
C ARG A 243 6.77 -12.85 5.18
N CYS A 244 7.78 -12.05 5.47
CA CYS A 244 8.59 -11.42 4.46
C CYS A 244 10.08 -11.39 4.85
N TYR A 245 10.93 -11.66 3.88
CA TYR A 245 12.39 -11.63 3.99
C TYR A 245 12.97 -10.79 2.85
N VAL A 246 13.75 -9.78 3.20
CA VAL A 246 14.34 -8.83 2.23
C VAL A 246 15.85 -8.74 2.45
N GLY A 247 16.65 -9.15 1.47
CA GLY A 247 18.11 -9.04 1.58
C GLY A 247 18.75 -9.96 2.65
N VAL A 248 18.02 -10.97 3.14
CA VAL A 248 18.48 -11.86 4.22
C VAL A 248 19.44 -12.91 3.68
N THR A 249 20.53 -13.18 4.41
CA THR A 249 21.49 -14.23 4.11
C THR A 249 21.31 -15.44 5.02
N PHE A 250 21.05 -16.61 4.46
CA PHE A 250 21.01 -17.89 5.15
C PHE A 250 22.29 -18.67 4.85
N SER A 251 23.02 -19.15 5.86
CA SER A 251 24.30 -19.83 5.64
C SER A 251 24.47 -21.05 6.54
N GLY A 252 24.91 -22.15 5.92
CA GLY A 252 25.20 -23.42 6.59
C GLY A 252 24.06 -24.43 6.50
N VAL A 253 24.40 -25.71 6.67
CA VAL A 253 23.46 -26.85 6.59
C VAL A 253 22.33 -26.78 7.63
N GLY A 254 22.53 -26.05 8.74
CA GLY A 254 21.50 -25.81 9.76
C GLY A 254 20.51 -24.70 9.39
N ALA A 255 20.81 -23.85 8.41
CA ALA A 255 19.98 -22.72 8.02
C ALA A 255 18.88 -23.18 7.05
N VAL A 256 17.91 -23.94 7.58
CA VAL A 256 16.77 -24.46 6.84
C VAL A 256 15.52 -23.67 7.18
N LEU A 257 15.02 -22.90 6.22
CA LEU A 257 13.81 -22.10 6.36
C LEU A 257 12.60 -22.92 5.88
N THR A 258 11.86 -23.53 6.82
CA THR A 258 10.73 -24.43 6.50
C THR A 258 9.36 -23.84 6.86
N PHE A 259 8.47 -23.76 5.87
CA PHE A 259 7.06 -23.41 6.04
C PHE A 259 6.18 -24.66 5.96
N PHE A 260 5.60 -25.07 7.08
CA PHE A 260 4.59 -26.13 7.13
C PHE A 260 3.20 -25.54 6.86
N LEU A 261 2.81 -25.49 5.59
CA LEU A 261 1.59 -24.82 5.13
C LEU A 261 0.33 -25.42 5.78
N ASN A 262 0.32 -26.74 6.00
CA ASN A 262 -0.78 -27.45 6.69
C ASN A 262 -0.94 -27.07 8.18
N ARG A 263 0.06 -26.40 8.78
CA ARG A 263 0.02 -25.90 10.17
C ARG A 263 -0.24 -24.39 10.25
N MET A 264 -0.37 -23.72 9.10
CA MET A 264 -0.73 -22.32 9.03
C MET A 264 -2.27 -22.17 9.05
N PRO A 265 -2.81 -20.99 9.41
CA PRO A 265 -4.26 -20.78 9.47
C PRO A 265 -4.85 -20.60 8.06
N LEU A 266 -5.05 -21.71 7.34
CA LEU A 266 -5.50 -21.74 5.94
C LEU A 266 -6.87 -21.09 5.69
N HIS A 267 -7.69 -20.88 6.73
CA HIS A 267 -8.95 -20.12 6.63
C HIS A 267 -8.72 -18.61 6.42
N LEU A 268 -7.47 -18.14 6.51
CA LEU A 268 -7.03 -16.78 6.21
C LEU A 268 -6.04 -16.80 5.03
N PRO A 269 -5.98 -15.73 4.22
CA PRO A 269 -4.97 -15.60 3.18
C PRO A 269 -3.54 -15.64 3.76
N ILE A 270 -2.69 -16.49 3.21
CA ILE A 270 -1.28 -16.62 3.59
C ILE A 270 -0.42 -15.90 2.55
N ASN A 271 0.57 -15.12 2.99
CA ASN A 271 1.49 -14.42 2.10
C ASN A 271 2.94 -14.56 2.60
N ILE A 272 3.76 -15.26 1.81
CA ILE A 272 5.17 -15.52 2.09
C ILE A 272 6.03 -14.92 0.96
N THR A 273 6.87 -13.93 1.28
CA THR A 273 7.74 -13.28 0.32
C THR A 273 9.22 -13.35 0.70
N LEU A 274 10.07 -13.65 -0.28
CA LEU A 274 11.53 -13.61 -0.19
C LEU A 274 12.05 -12.82 -1.39
N THR A 275 12.75 -11.72 -1.13
CA THR A 275 13.26 -10.81 -2.17
C THR A 275 14.71 -10.44 -1.87
N GLY A 276 15.61 -10.64 -2.82
CA GLY A 276 17.03 -10.28 -2.61
C GLY A 276 17.77 -11.20 -1.62
N CYS A 277 17.18 -12.34 -1.25
CA CYS A 277 17.76 -13.24 -0.26
C CYS A 277 18.95 -14.03 -0.83
N THR A 278 19.89 -14.40 0.04
CA THR A 278 21.06 -15.21 -0.31
C THR A 278 21.07 -16.49 0.51
N PHE A 279 21.22 -17.66 -0.12
CA PHE A 279 21.35 -18.96 0.54
C PHE A 279 22.74 -19.54 0.23
N LEU A 280 23.49 -19.92 1.26
CA LEU A 280 24.87 -20.36 1.19
C LEU A 280 25.09 -21.70 1.91
N ASP A 281 26.07 -22.46 1.43
CA ASP A 281 26.74 -23.54 2.17
C ASP A 281 25.79 -24.61 2.75
N GLY A 282 24.83 -25.05 1.94
CA GLY A 282 23.86 -26.09 2.32
C GLY A 282 22.55 -25.56 2.90
N ALA A 283 22.37 -24.23 3.00
CA ALA A 283 21.11 -23.64 3.40
C ALA A 283 19.97 -24.04 2.44
N ALA A 284 18.74 -24.18 2.96
CA ALA A 284 17.59 -24.63 2.18
C ALA A 284 16.32 -23.84 2.51
N LEU A 285 15.48 -23.62 1.50
CA LEU A 285 14.16 -23.04 1.62
C LEU A 285 13.12 -24.12 1.34
N GLN A 286 12.19 -24.37 2.25
CA GLN A 286 11.25 -25.48 2.14
C GLN A 286 9.80 -25.03 2.36
N PHE A 287 8.90 -25.50 1.50
CA PHE A 287 7.46 -25.36 1.63
C PHE A 287 6.83 -26.76 1.66
N VAL A 288 6.22 -27.10 2.79
CA VAL A 288 5.74 -28.46 3.07
C VAL A 288 4.24 -28.45 3.26
N GLY A 289 3.56 -29.22 2.41
CA GLY A 289 2.12 -29.45 2.44
C GLY A 289 1.67 -30.53 3.43
N GLY A 290 0.42 -30.97 3.27
CA GLY A 290 -0.18 -32.04 4.07
C GLY A 290 -0.25 -33.38 3.33
N ALA A 291 -0.90 -34.37 3.96
CA ALA A 291 -1.20 -35.66 3.32
C ALA A 291 -2.22 -35.54 2.16
N GLY A 292 -2.96 -34.43 2.10
CA GLY A 292 -3.88 -34.08 1.03
C GLY A 292 -4.03 -32.56 0.92
N ALA A 293 -4.56 -32.08 -0.21
CA ALA A 293 -4.76 -30.66 -0.45
C ALA A 293 -5.90 -30.12 0.42
N ALA A 294 -5.56 -29.36 1.45
CA ALA A 294 -6.52 -28.72 2.34
C ALA A 294 -7.17 -27.50 1.67
N ASP A 295 -8.45 -27.24 1.99
CA ASP A 295 -9.14 -26.02 1.59
C ASP A 295 -8.43 -24.80 2.21
N SER A 296 -8.36 -23.71 1.46
CA SER A 296 -7.61 -22.51 1.83
C SER A 296 -8.27 -21.24 1.28
N ALA A 297 -8.11 -20.12 1.99
CA ALA A 297 -8.50 -18.79 1.51
C ALA A 297 -7.51 -18.19 0.48
N GLY A 298 -6.41 -18.90 0.20
CA GLY A 298 -5.38 -18.53 -0.76
C GLY A 298 -3.98 -18.48 -0.13
N VAL A 299 -2.97 -18.98 -0.84
CA VAL A 299 -1.58 -18.98 -0.38
C VAL A 299 -0.67 -18.37 -1.44
N LEU A 300 -0.16 -17.18 -1.17
CA LEU A 300 0.77 -16.47 -2.04
C LEU A 300 2.20 -16.74 -1.61
N ILE A 301 3.02 -17.29 -2.51
CA ILE A 301 4.46 -17.49 -2.30
C ILE A 301 5.23 -16.79 -3.41
N ARG A 302 6.13 -15.88 -3.05
CA ARG A 302 7.01 -15.17 -3.99
C ARG A 302 8.46 -15.29 -3.54
N VAL A 303 9.29 -15.90 -4.37
CA VAL A 303 10.75 -15.99 -4.19
C VAL A 303 11.39 -15.30 -5.37
N SER A 304 12.05 -14.16 -5.15
CA SER A 304 12.60 -13.31 -6.20
C SER A 304 14.00 -12.82 -5.90
N GLN A 305 14.78 -12.49 -6.93
CA GLN A 305 16.12 -11.92 -6.82
C GLN A 305 17.04 -12.70 -5.88
N THR A 306 16.94 -14.03 -5.92
CA THR A 306 17.59 -14.89 -4.92
C THR A 306 18.93 -15.38 -5.42
N VAL A 307 19.97 -15.30 -4.58
CA VAL A 307 21.28 -15.89 -4.87
C VAL A 307 21.42 -17.20 -4.10
N MET A 308 21.77 -18.28 -4.77
CA MET A 308 21.93 -19.60 -4.16
C MET A 308 23.33 -20.15 -4.43
N ARG A 309 24.05 -20.54 -3.38
CA ARG A 309 25.38 -21.16 -3.47
C ARG A 309 25.35 -22.48 -2.70
N SER A 310 25.34 -23.59 -3.42
CA SER A 310 25.17 -24.93 -2.85
C SER A 310 23.95 -25.00 -1.92
N SER A 311 22.79 -24.57 -2.43
CA SER A 311 21.53 -24.42 -1.70
C SER A 311 20.36 -24.87 -2.58
N VAL A 312 19.19 -25.08 -1.99
CA VAL A 312 18.02 -25.64 -2.69
C VAL A 312 16.69 -25.02 -2.22
N VAL A 313 15.75 -24.86 -3.16
CA VAL A 313 14.33 -24.57 -2.86
C VAL A 313 13.54 -25.87 -2.98
N VAL A 314 12.72 -26.21 -1.99
CA VAL A 314 11.99 -27.48 -1.91
C VAL A 314 10.50 -27.20 -1.77
N PHE A 315 9.69 -27.87 -2.57
CA PHE A 315 8.25 -28.05 -2.34
C PHE A 315 7.99 -29.53 -2.08
N ALA A 316 7.24 -29.83 -1.03
CA ALA A 316 6.98 -31.20 -0.62
C ALA A 316 5.50 -31.42 -0.29
N LEU A 317 4.99 -32.60 -0.64
CA LEU A 317 3.64 -33.10 -0.34
C LEU A 317 2.52 -32.26 -0.99
N ALA A 318 1.28 -32.54 -0.60
CA ALA A 318 0.11 -31.87 -1.16
C ALA A 318 -0.02 -30.44 -0.62
N LEU A 319 0.17 -29.45 -1.49
CA LEU A 319 0.02 -28.04 -1.13
C LEU A 319 -1.48 -27.72 -0.93
N PRO A 320 -1.84 -26.73 -0.10
CA PRO A 320 -3.20 -26.26 0.00
C PRO A 320 -3.79 -25.83 -1.36
N GLN A 321 -5.11 -25.77 -1.44
CA GLN A 321 -5.77 -25.24 -2.63
C GLN A 321 -5.49 -23.75 -2.80
N HIS A 322 -5.62 -23.23 -4.02
CA HIS A 322 -5.46 -21.80 -4.33
C HIS A 322 -4.08 -21.25 -3.95
N CYS A 323 -3.02 -22.05 -4.13
CA CYS A 323 -1.65 -21.59 -4.03
C CYS A 323 -1.25 -20.85 -5.31
N ASP A 324 -0.69 -19.65 -5.17
CA ASP A 324 -0.03 -18.93 -6.25
C ASP A 324 1.46 -18.76 -5.91
N ILE A 325 2.31 -19.51 -6.60
CA ILE A 325 3.73 -19.66 -6.29
C ILE A 325 4.58 -19.19 -7.47
N ALA A 326 5.53 -18.29 -7.21
CA ALA A 326 6.52 -17.88 -8.19
C ALA A 326 7.94 -17.91 -7.59
N VAL A 327 8.84 -18.64 -8.25
CA VAL A 327 10.29 -18.67 -7.99
C VAL A 327 10.98 -18.08 -9.21
N THR A 328 11.46 -16.84 -9.07
CA THR A 328 11.89 -16.01 -10.20
C THR A 328 13.24 -15.37 -9.96
N GLU A 329 14.02 -15.10 -11.01
CA GLU A 329 15.26 -14.32 -10.92
C GLU A 329 16.26 -14.93 -9.91
N VAL A 330 16.58 -16.21 -10.09
CA VAL A 330 17.50 -16.96 -9.22
C VAL A 330 18.88 -17.07 -9.87
N ASP A 331 19.94 -16.59 -9.22
CA ASP A 331 21.33 -16.88 -9.60
C ASP A 331 21.88 -18.02 -8.72
N ALA A 332 21.97 -19.23 -9.29
CA ALA A 332 22.37 -20.43 -8.57
C ALA A 332 23.76 -20.93 -8.98
N VAL A 333 24.59 -21.29 -8.00
CA VAL A 333 25.85 -22.00 -8.20
C VAL A 333 25.91 -23.24 -7.33
N GLN A 334 26.03 -24.40 -7.95
CA GLN A 334 26.13 -25.67 -7.25
C GLN A 334 27.57 -26.17 -7.30
N SER A 335 28.28 -26.12 -6.17
CA SER A 335 29.65 -26.63 -6.05
C SER A 335 29.77 -27.85 -5.13
N SER A 336 28.80 -28.04 -4.24
CA SER A 336 28.73 -29.13 -3.26
C SER A 336 27.30 -29.63 -3.12
N GLU A 337 27.15 -30.92 -2.83
CA GLU A 337 25.82 -31.54 -2.68
C GLU A 337 25.11 -31.00 -1.44
N VAL A 338 23.79 -30.80 -1.56
CA VAL A 338 22.94 -30.37 -0.45
C VAL A 338 22.35 -31.60 0.23
N HIS A 339 22.57 -31.72 1.54
CA HIS A 339 21.92 -32.75 2.35
C HIS A 339 20.50 -32.30 2.68
N LEU A 340 19.50 -33.02 2.19
CA LEU A 340 18.11 -32.83 2.59
C LEU A 340 17.71 -33.97 3.53
N PRO A 341 17.04 -33.66 4.67
CA PRO A 341 16.45 -34.69 5.52
C PRO A 341 15.50 -35.55 4.67
N ASP A 342 15.49 -36.86 4.92
CA ASP A 342 14.58 -37.83 4.29
C ASP A 342 14.84 -38.15 2.80
N THR A 343 15.93 -37.64 2.20
CA THR A 343 16.36 -38.05 0.84
C THR A 343 17.62 -38.89 0.90
N VAL A 344 17.56 -40.13 0.39
CA VAL A 344 18.68 -41.10 0.45
C VAL A 344 19.89 -40.66 -0.41
N ASN A 345 19.69 -39.75 -1.36
CA ASN A 345 20.71 -39.31 -2.31
C ASN A 345 20.91 -37.80 -2.26
N ASN A 346 22.09 -37.37 -1.82
CA ASN A 346 22.53 -35.99 -1.94
C ASN A 346 22.78 -35.69 -3.43
N LYS A 347 22.20 -34.61 -3.93
CA LYS A 347 22.28 -34.20 -5.34
C LYS A 347 22.45 -32.69 -5.45
N LEU A 348 23.05 -32.24 -6.56
CA LEU A 348 23.17 -30.83 -6.90
C LEU A 348 21.86 -30.40 -7.58
N ILE A 349 20.99 -29.69 -6.86
CA ILE A 349 19.62 -29.36 -7.29
C ILE A 349 19.31 -27.89 -7.00
N VAL A 350 18.68 -27.19 -7.94
CA VAL A 350 18.18 -25.82 -7.70
C VAL A 350 16.78 -25.84 -7.07
N VAL A 351 15.84 -26.56 -7.68
CA VAL A 351 14.48 -26.73 -7.16
C VAL A 351 14.13 -28.22 -7.06
N MET A 352 13.68 -28.65 -5.88
CA MET A 352 13.21 -30.01 -5.63
C MET A 352 11.69 -30.02 -5.43
N LEU A 353 11.02 -31.00 -6.03
CA LEU A 353 9.62 -31.33 -5.80
C LEU A 353 9.56 -32.76 -5.21
N HIS A 354 9.00 -32.92 -4.02
CA HIS A 354 8.91 -34.21 -3.34
C HIS A 354 7.44 -34.59 -3.13
N GLU A 355 6.92 -35.53 -3.91
CA GLU A 355 5.52 -35.99 -3.83
C GLU A 355 4.50 -34.84 -3.88
N VAL A 356 4.74 -33.86 -4.75
CA VAL A 356 3.94 -32.63 -4.80
C VAL A 356 2.59 -32.87 -5.48
N VAL A 357 1.52 -32.39 -4.83
CA VAL A 357 0.18 -32.30 -5.42
C VAL A 357 -0.25 -30.85 -5.45
N LEU A 358 -0.53 -30.33 -6.65
CA LEU A 358 -1.16 -29.03 -6.86
C LEU A 358 -2.63 -29.23 -7.20
N THR A 359 -3.50 -28.53 -6.48
CA THR A 359 -4.96 -28.59 -6.66
C THR A 359 -5.49 -27.16 -6.75
N ASP A 360 -6.00 -26.76 -7.91
CA ASP A 360 -6.39 -25.37 -8.20
C ASP A 360 -5.29 -24.36 -7.81
N SER A 361 -4.05 -24.69 -8.18
CA SER A 361 -2.84 -24.00 -7.73
C SER A 361 -1.83 -23.81 -8.87
N SER A 362 -1.07 -22.74 -8.83
CA SER A 362 -0.04 -22.39 -9.82
C SER A 362 1.37 -22.36 -9.24
N LEU A 363 2.32 -22.95 -9.97
CA LEU A 363 3.76 -22.89 -9.70
C LEU A 363 4.52 -22.41 -10.94
N LEU A 364 5.21 -21.27 -10.81
CA LEU A 364 6.10 -20.72 -11.83
C LEU A 364 7.56 -20.75 -11.37
N VAL A 365 8.42 -21.34 -12.19
CA VAL A 365 9.88 -21.22 -12.09
C VAL A 365 10.37 -20.45 -13.31
N SER A 366 10.95 -19.26 -13.14
CA SER A 366 11.30 -18.40 -14.28
C SER A 366 12.60 -17.63 -14.09
N ASN A 367 13.33 -17.37 -15.18
CA ASN A 367 14.57 -16.57 -15.14
C ASN A 367 15.60 -17.11 -14.13
N VAL A 368 15.74 -18.43 -14.05
CA VAL A 368 16.79 -19.07 -13.25
C VAL A 368 18.06 -19.13 -14.08
N ASN A 369 19.16 -18.60 -13.58
CA ASN A 369 20.49 -18.76 -14.16
C ASN A 369 21.33 -19.62 -13.23
N ALA A 370 21.62 -20.85 -13.63
CA ALA A 370 22.22 -21.85 -12.77
C ALA A 370 23.49 -22.43 -13.38
N ARG A 371 24.56 -22.53 -12.59
CA ARG A 371 25.84 -23.14 -12.98
C ARG A 371 26.29 -24.20 -11.98
N ALA A 372 26.74 -25.35 -12.45
CA ALA A 372 27.22 -26.45 -11.62
C ALA A 372 28.69 -26.79 -11.94
N SER A 373 29.48 -27.10 -10.92
CA SER A 373 30.91 -27.48 -11.08
C SER A 373 31.09 -28.94 -11.51
N LYS A 374 30.09 -29.80 -11.30
CA LYS A 374 30.07 -31.22 -11.66
C LYS A 374 28.93 -31.51 -12.64
N ARG A 375 29.13 -32.46 -13.55
CA ARG A 375 28.20 -32.81 -14.65
C ARG A 375 26.99 -33.67 -14.24
N ASP A 376 26.76 -33.89 -12.94
CA ASP A 376 25.71 -34.77 -12.40
C ASP A 376 24.57 -34.00 -11.70
N ALA A 377 24.41 -32.71 -12.03
CA ALA A 377 23.44 -31.82 -11.42
C ALA A 377 22.07 -31.85 -12.12
N PHE A 378 20.99 -31.55 -11.38
CA PHE A 378 19.62 -31.47 -11.91
C PHE A 378 19.08 -30.06 -11.72
N GLY A 379 18.51 -29.46 -12.76
CA GLY A 379 17.94 -28.11 -12.66
C GLY A 379 16.74 -28.12 -11.71
N LEU A 380 15.69 -28.80 -12.15
CA LEU A 380 14.52 -29.18 -11.36
C LEU A 380 14.51 -30.70 -11.17
N TYR A 381 14.16 -31.14 -9.98
CA TYR A 381 14.15 -32.56 -9.63
C TYR A 381 12.88 -32.93 -8.88
N SER A 382 12.00 -33.70 -9.52
CA SER A 382 10.80 -34.26 -8.91
C SER A 382 11.00 -35.73 -8.55
N ILE A 383 10.83 -36.05 -7.27
CA ILE A 383 10.85 -37.42 -6.75
C ILE A 383 9.46 -37.82 -6.27
N GLY A 384 9.08 -39.08 -6.51
CA GLY A 384 7.73 -39.55 -6.29
C GLY A 384 6.76 -39.00 -7.35
N THR A 385 5.50 -38.83 -6.97
CA THR A 385 4.45 -38.40 -7.92
C THR A 385 4.25 -36.90 -7.89
N LEU A 386 4.42 -36.25 -9.04
CA LEU A 386 3.98 -34.87 -9.29
C LEU A 386 2.57 -34.89 -9.89
N THR A 387 1.59 -34.34 -9.17
CA THR A 387 0.18 -34.34 -9.59
C THR A 387 -0.33 -32.91 -9.76
N LEU A 388 -0.93 -32.63 -10.92
CA LEU A 388 -1.62 -31.37 -11.24
C LEU A 388 -3.09 -31.69 -11.51
N VAL A 389 -4.00 -31.13 -10.70
CA VAL A 389 -5.44 -31.35 -10.80
C VAL A 389 -6.24 -30.07 -10.62
N ARG A 390 -7.51 -30.07 -11.06
CA ARG A 390 -8.48 -28.99 -10.85
C ARG A 390 -8.01 -27.63 -11.36
N GLY A 391 -7.53 -27.56 -12.61
CA GLY A 391 -7.07 -26.31 -13.20
C GLY A 391 -5.69 -25.85 -12.72
N SER A 392 -4.87 -26.75 -12.19
CA SER A 392 -3.53 -26.40 -11.70
C SER A 392 -2.55 -26.14 -12.84
N SER A 393 -1.49 -25.39 -12.55
CA SER A 393 -0.44 -25.13 -13.52
C SER A 393 0.98 -25.22 -12.95
N LEU A 394 1.90 -25.77 -13.74
CA LEU A 394 3.34 -25.71 -13.48
C LEU A 394 4.05 -25.23 -14.75
N TYR A 395 4.74 -24.10 -14.65
CA TYR A 395 5.51 -23.50 -15.73
C TYR A 395 6.98 -23.36 -15.34
N THR A 396 7.89 -23.83 -16.19
CA THR A 396 9.32 -23.51 -16.11
C THR A 396 9.74 -22.80 -17.38
N ARG A 397 10.20 -21.55 -17.27
CA ARG A 397 10.50 -20.74 -18.45
C ARG A 397 11.68 -19.80 -18.34
N TYR A 398 12.35 -19.53 -19.46
CA TYR A 398 13.48 -18.61 -19.52
C TYR A 398 14.62 -18.96 -18.53
N CYS A 399 14.76 -20.25 -18.20
CA CYS A 399 15.83 -20.74 -17.34
C CYS A 399 17.05 -21.14 -18.17
N SER A 400 18.24 -20.92 -17.64
CA SER A 400 19.53 -21.27 -18.23
C SER A 400 20.33 -22.13 -17.28
N PHE A 401 20.72 -23.33 -17.72
CA PHE A 401 21.47 -24.30 -16.92
C PHE A 401 22.80 -24.65 -17.59
N ASP A 402 23.91 -24.45 -16.88
CA ASP A 402 25.27 -24.82 -17.28
C ASP A 402 25.86 -25.87 -16.34
N GLY A 403 26.35 -26.99 -16.88
CA GLY A 403 26.89 -28.11 -16.10
C GLY A 403 25.83 -29.06 -15.50
N TYR A 404 24.58 -29.00 -15.96
CA TYR A 404 23.48 -29.84 -15.47
C TYR A 404 23.17 -31.00 -16.42
N THR A 405 22.97 -32.21 -15.89
CA THR A 405 22.63 -33.42 -16.65
C THR A 405 21.23 -33.33 -17.24
N HIS A 406 20.26 -32.87 -16.45
CA HIS A 406 18.87 -32.75 -16.87
C HIS A 406 18.33 -31.38 -16.46
N LEU A 407 17.57 -30.73 -17.35
CA LEU A 407 16.84 -29.52 -16.99
C LEU A 407 15.73 -29.87 -16.00
N PHE A 408 14.88 -30.86 -16.31
CA PHE A 408 13.87 -31.35 -15.39
C PHE A 408 13.89 -32.89 -15.33
N TYR A 409 14.15 -33.44 -14.16
CA TYR A 409 13.94 -34.85 -13.86
C TYR A 409 12.58 -35.07 -13.19
N LEU A 410 11.81 -36.04 -13.68
CA LEU A 410 10.51 -36.45 -13.16
C LEU A 410 10.49 -37.97 -12.93
N ASP A 411 10.06 -38.38 -11.75
CA ASP A 411 9.83 -39.79 -11.45
C ASP A 411 8.47 -40.26 -12.02
N ILE A 412 7.36 -39.69 -11.52
CA ILE A 412 5.99 -39.92 -12.04
C ILE A 412 5.28 -38.57 -12.23
N LEU A 413 4.57 -38.40 -13.35
CA LEU A 413 3.76 -37.21 -13.65
C LEU A 413 2.30 -37.58 -13.97
N SER A 414 1.37 -36.87 -13.32
CA SER A 414 -0.06 -36.90 -13.64
C SER A 414 -0.60 -35.48 -13.83
N VAL A 415 -1.04 -35.16 -15.04
CA VAL A 415 -1.68 -33.88 -15.37
C VAL A 415 -3.12 -34.15 -15.76
N SER A 416 -4.07 -33.74 -14.92
CA SER A 416 -5.49 -34.05 -15.12
C SER A 416 -6.41 -32.91 -14.72
N ASP A 417 -7.69 -33.03 -15.07
CA ASP A 417 -8.74 -32.06 -14.79
C ASP A 417 -8.34 -30.62 -15.15
N ARG A 418 -8.21 -30.34 -16.45
CA ARG A 418 -7.95 -29.00 -17.01
C ARG A 418 -6.63 -28.37 -16.56
N SER A 419 -5.62 -29.17 -16.25
CA SER A 419 -4.33 -28.69 -15.73
C SER A 419 -3.26 -28.54 -16.81
N VAL A 420 -2.18 -27.81 -16.50
CA VAL A 420 -1.10 -27.52 -17.45
C VAL A 420 0.29 -27.77 -16.85
N PHE A 421 1.11 -28.53 -17.56
CA PHE A 421 2.55 -28.61 -17.34
C PHE A 421 3.29 -28.01 -18.54
N ALA A 422 4.26 -27.12 -18.32
CA ALA A 422 4.94 -26.44 -19.42
C ALA A 422 6.43 -26.16 -19.17
N LEU A 423 7.28 -26.57 -20.11
CA LEU A 423 8.68 -26.19 -20.25
C LEU A 423 8.85 -25.27 -21.46
N LEU A 424 9.09 -23.98 -21.23
CA LEU A 424 9.06 -22.96 -22.29
C LEU A 424 10.38 -22.17 -22.38
N ASN A 425 11.00 -22.09 -23.55
CA ASN A 425 12.12 -21.18 -23.82
C ASN A 425 13.30 -21.30 -22.84
N ASN A 426 13.61 -22.52 -22.40
CA ASN A 426 14.75 -22.76 -21.52
C ASN A 426 15.99 -23.14 -22.32
N THR A 427 17.17 -22.96 -21.73
CA THR A 427 18.46 -23.28 -22.35
C THR A 427 19.29 -24.20 -21.45
N VAL A 428 19.85 -25.26 -22.02
CA VAL A 428 20.85 -26.12 -21.37
C VAL A 428 22.14 -26.05 -22.19
N LEU A 429 23.23 -25.51 -21.63
CA LEU A 429 24.47 -25.38 -22.38
C LEU A 429 25.02 -26.73 -22.82
N PHE A 430 25.19 -27.64 -21.85
CA PHE A 430 25.61 -29.03 -22.07
C PHE A 430 24.92 -29.94 -21.06
N GLY A 431 24.28 -31.01 -21.53
CA GLY A 431 23.58 -31.97 -20.66
C GLY A 431 23.20 -33.25 -21.38
N THR A 432 22.38 -34.06 -20.73
CA THR A 432 21.82 -35.31 -21.27
C THR A 432 20.42 -35.09 -21.83
N SER A 433 19.53 -34.41 -21.08
CA SER A 433 18.19 -34.12 -21.58
C SER A 433 17.51 -32.86 -21.05
N LEU A 434 16.50 -32.39 -21.79
CA LEU A 434 15.63 -31.30 -21.33
C LEU A 434 14.60 -31.82 -20.32
N LEU A 435 13.98 -32.95 -20.65
CA LEU A 435 13.03 -33.65 -19.80
C LEU A 435 13.52 -35.08 -19.59
N TYR A 436 13.62 -35.52 -18.34
CA TYR A 436 13.94 -36.89 -17.96
C TYR A 436 12.78 -37.51 -17.21
N GLU A 437 12.44 -38.73 -17.57
CA GLU A 437 11.21 -39.38 -17.20
C GLU A 437 11.45 -40.84 -16.81
N TYR A 438 11.18 -41.16 -15.55
CA TYR A 438 11.58 -42.45 -15.00
C TYR A 438 10.49 -43.53 -15.08
N ARG A 439 9.29 -43.31 -14.51
CA ARG A 439 8.29 -44.40 -14.31
C ARG A 439 6.97 -44.26 -15.06
N GLY A 440 6.29 -43.13 -15.00
CA GLY A 440 4.92 -43.07 -15.55
C GLY A 440 4.40 -41.66 -15.78
N PHE A 441 3.77 -41.45 -16.93
CA PHE A 441 3.38 -40.13 -17.43
C PHE A 441 1.98 -40.19 -18.02
N SER A 442 1.08 -39.34 -17.53
CA SER A 442 -0.29 -39.26 -18.04
C SER A 442 -0.80 -37.83 -18.13
N VAL A 443 -1.51 -37.54 -19.23
CA VAL A 443 -2.19 -36.27 -19.48
C VAL A 443 -3.64 -36.59 -19.83
N SER A 444 -4.58 -36.10 -19.02
CA SER A 444 -5.99 -36.45 -19.17
C SER A 444 -6.95 -35.30 -18.89
N GLU A 445 -8.20 -35.44 -19.30
CA GLU A 445 -9.32 -34.55 -18.93
C GLU A 445 -9.08 -33.09 -19.33
N HIS A 446 -8.91 -32.85 -20.62
CA HIS A 446 -8.67 -31.53 -21.20
C HIS A 446 -7.40 -30.85 -20.69
N SER A 447 -6.40 -31.63 -20.29
CA SER A 447 -5.12 -31.12 -19.77
C SER A 447 -4.06 -31.02 -20.86
N VAL A 448 -3.02 -30.23 -20.59
CA VAL A 448 -1.97 -29.93 -21.58
C VAL A 448 -0.58 -30.12 -20.98
N LEU A 449 0.29 -30.79 -21.74
CA LEU A 449 1.73 -30.85 -21.47
C LEU A 449 2.49 -30.22 -22.63
N ARG A 450 3.33 -29.23 -22.33
CA ARG A 450 4.09 -28.46 -23.32
C ARG A 450 5.58 -28.53 -23.08
N VAL A 451 6.34 -28.81 -24.13
CA VAL A 451 7.81 -28.66 -24.17
C VAL A 451 8.12 -27.86 -25.43
N VAL A 452 8.26 -26.54 -25.29
CA VAL A 452 8.27 -25.61 -26.43
C VAL A 452 9.44 -24.63 -26.37
N GLY A 453 10.14 -24.43 -27.49
CA GLY A 453 11.15 -23.39 -27.63
C GLY A 453 12.44 -23.61 -26.82
N ASN A 454 12.65 -24.82 -26.28
CA ASN A 454 13.82 -25.10 -25.46
C ASN A 454 15.03 -25.41 -26.34
N SER A 455 16.21 -24.98 -25.93
CA SER A 455 17.44 -25.18 -26.70
C SER A 455 18.57 -25.74 -25.86
N GLY A 456 19.52 -26.44 -26.48
CA GLY A 456 20.72 -26.87 -25.80
C GLY A 456 21.54 -27.94 -26.50
N SER A 457 22.79 -28.10 -26.09
CA SER A 457 23.61 -29.24 -26.52
C SER A 457 23.35 -30.43 -25.60
N VAL A 458 22.24 -31.12 -25.81
CA VAL A 458 21.83 -32.29 -25.04
C VAL A 458 21.87 -33.58 -25.87
N SER A 459 22.09 -34.72 -25.23
CA SER A 459 22.07 -36.04 -25.92
C SER A 459 20.70 -36.37 -26.50
N CYS A 460 19.63 -36.00 -25.81
CA CYS A 460 18.25 -36.13 -26.28
C CYS A 460 17.35 -35.06 -25.67
N ALA A 461 16.23 -34.69 -26.29
CA ALA A 461 15.32 -33.72 -25.69
C ALA A 461 14.50 -34.35 -24.55
N ILE A 462 13.85 -35.47 -24.84
CA ILE A 462 13.06 -36.25 -23.89
C ILE A 462 13.79 -37.57 -23.67
N TYR A 463 14.13 -37.86 -22.43
CA TYR A 463 14.69 -39.14 -22.01
C TYR A 463 13.63 -39.85 -21.21
N SER A 464 13.03 -40.90 -21.75
CA SER A 464 11.99 -41.63 -21.05
C SER A 464 12.23 -43.12 -21.03
N LEU A 465 11.89 -43.74 -19.90
CA LEU A 465 12.00 -45.18 -19.70
C LEU A 465 10.65 -45.91 -19.76
N ASN A 466 9.54 -45.19 -19.91
CA ASN A 466 8.18 -45.74 -19.88
C ASN A 466 7.24 -44.98 -20.83
N SER A 467 6.12 -45.63 -21.18
CA SER A 467 5.12 -45.05 -22.09
C SER A 467 4.25 -43.94 -21.47
N TRP A 468 3.71 -43.09 -22.34
CA TRP A 468 2.79 -42.00 -22.00
C TRP A 468 1.35 -42.36 -22.32
N THR A 469 0.41 -41.85 -21.53
CA THR A 469 -1.03 -41.94 -21.83
C THR A 469 -1.64 -40.55 -22.01
N VAL A 470 -2.29 -40.30 -23.14
CA VAL A 470 -2.95 -39.03 -23.50
C VAL A 470 -4.42 -39.30 -23.82
N GLN A 471 -5.33 -38.76 -23.02
CA GLN A 471 -6.75 -39.12 -23.14
C GLN A 471 -7.71 -37.99 -22.77
N ARG A 472 -8.99 -38.15 -23.11
CA ARG A 472 -10.09 -37.25 -22.77
C ARG A 472 -9.81 -35.80 -23.18
N SER A 473 -9.56 -35.61 -24.48
CA SER A 473 -9.35 -34.30 -25.13
C SER A 473 -8.12 -33.54 -24.63
N SER A 474 -7.04 -34.28 -24.37
CA SER A 474 -5.77 -33.71 -23.87
C SER A 474 -4.77 -33.47 -24.98
N TRP A 475 -3.71 -32.71 -24.70
CA TRP A 475 -2.75 -32.29 -25.72
C TRP A 475 -1.29 -32.39 -25.25
N LEU A 476 -0.47 -33.02 -26.10
CA LEU A 476 1.00 -32.95 -26.03
C LEU A 476 1.51 -31.97 -27.08
N ASP A 477 2.23 -30.94 -26.63
CA ASP A 477 2.74 -29.85 -27.47
C ASP A 477 4.29 -29.84 -27.44
N TRP A 478 4.92 -30.41 -28.47
CA TRP A 478 6.38 -30.45 -28.62
C TRP A 478 6.84 -29.65 -29.82
N ARG A 479 7.02 -28.34 -29.61
CA ARG A 479 7.33 -27.40 -30.70
C ARG A 479 8.63 -26.66 -30.54
N ASP A 480 9.26 -26.33 -31.65
CA ASP A 480 10.33 -25.32 -31.72
C ASP A 480 11.55 -25.59 -30.80
N ASN A 481 11.79 -26.85 -30.42
CA ASN A 481 12.96 -27.19 -29.60
C ASN A 481 14.18 -27.43 -30.49
N ASP A 482 15.36 -26.97 -30.06
CA ASP A 482 16.65 -27.16 -30.76
C ASP A 482 17.66 -27.90 -29.86
N VAL A 483 17.87 -29.18 -30.15
CA VAL A 483 18.85 -30.01 -29.44
C VAL A 483 20.13 -30.24 -30.24
N GLY A 484 20.35 -29.47 -31.31
CA GLY A 484 21.53 -29.57 -32.16
C GLY A 484 21.72 -30.97 -32.75
N VAL A 485 22.78 -31.65 -32.32
CA VAL A 485 23.12 -33.02 -32.78
C VAL A 485 22.45 -34.13 -31.95
N GLY A 486 21.73 -33.77 -30.89
CA GLY A 486 21.02 -34.70 -30.02
C GLY A 486 19.82 -35.37 -30.67
N ALA A 487 19.27 -36.39 -30.02
CA ALA A 487 18.02 -37.03 -30.44
C ALA A 487 16.78 -36.25 -29.96
N MET A 488 15.64 -36.40 -30.61
CA MET A 488 14.36 -35.94 -30.03
C MET A 488 14.01 -36.77 -28.80
N LEU A 489 13.99 -38.09 -28.94
CA LEU A 489 13.59 -39.02 -27.89
C LEU A 489 14.69 -40.05 -27.64
N TYR A 490 14.96 -40.33 -26.37
CA TYR A 490 15.57 -41.58 -25.96
C TYR A 490 14.50 -42.43 -25.27
N ASP A 491 14.22 -43.60 -25.81
CA ASP A 491 13.24 -44.55 -25.29
C ASP A 491 13.91 -45.90 -25.05
N SER A 492 13.72 -46.47 -23.85
CA SER A 492 14.17 -47.83 -23.54
C SER A 492 13.18 -48.91 -23.99
N GLU A 493 11.92 -48.54 -24.19
CA GLU A 493 10.89 -49.40 -24.76
C GLU A 493 10.73 -49.11 -26.25
N SER A 494 9.86 -49.86 -26.92
CA SER A 494 9.70 -49.74 -28.36
C SER A 494 8.23 -49.50 -28.68
N ALA A 495 7.93 -48.21 -28.87
CA ALA A 495 6.64 -47.49 -29.00
C ALA A 495 6.18 -46.80 -27.71
N PHE A 496 5.90 -45.49 -27.79
CA PHE A 496 6.02 -44.56 -26.65
C PHE A 496 4.68 -43.97 -26.16
N VAL A 497 3.79 -43.51 -27.04
CA VAL A 497 2.57 -42.75 -26.67
C VAL A 497 1.30 -43.55 -26.97
N SER A 498 0.44 -43.73 -25.96
CA SER A 498 -0.94 -44.20 -26.10
C SER A 498 -1.90 -43.02 -26.13
N ILE A 499 -2.74 -42.93 -27.17
CA ILE A 499 -3.63 -41.79 -27.41
C ILE A 499 -5.08 -42.19 -27.71
N ASP A 500 -6.03 -41.56 -27.03
CA ASP A 500 -7.47 -41.77 -27.27
C ASP A 500 -7.99 -41.01 -28.50
N GLY A 501 -9.22 -41.31 -28.91
CA GLY A 501 -9.82 -40.76 -30.12
C GLY A 501 -10.15 -39.26 -30.07
N SER A 502 -9.90 -38.58 -28.96
CA SER A 502 -10.25 -37.16 -28.77
C SER A 502 -9.04 -36.26 -28.49
N SER A 503 -7.87 -36.84 -28.27
CA SER A 503 -6.66 -36.13 -27.87
C SER A 503 -5.74 -35.83 -29.06
N ALA A 504 -4.74 -34.97 -28.80
CA ALA A 504 -3.82 -34.51 -29.83
C ALA A 504 -2.34 -34.61 -29.41
N VAL A 505 -1.46 -34.83 -30.40
CA VAL A 505 -0.01 -34.64 -30.30
C VAL A 505 0.41 -33.67 -31.40
N THR A 506 1.23 -32.69 -31.05
CA THR A 506 1.89 -31.79 -31.99
C THR A 506 3.41 -31.94 -31.89
N LEU A 507 4.06 -32.15 -33.03
CA LEU A 507 5.51 -32.20 -33.18
C LEU A 507 5.95 -31.35 -34.37
N THR A 508 6.30 -30.09 -34.14
CA THR A 508 6.68 -29.16 -35.23
C THR A 508 7.89 -28.30 -34.87
N GLY A 509 8.59 -27.75 -35.87
CA GLY A 509 9.69 -26.79 -35.67
C GLY A 509 10.93 -27.38 -34.96
N PHE A 510 10.99 -28.70 -34.78
CA PHE A 510 12.00 -29.35 -33.94
C PHE A 510 13.31 -29.54 -34.71
N LYS A 511 14.43 -29.12 -34.14
CA LYS A 511 15.77 -29.30 -34.71
C LYS A 511 16.60 -30.29 -33.89
N MET A 512 17.07 -31.33 -34.55
CA MET A 512 17.68 -32.52 -33.94
C MET A 512 18.69 -33.19 -34.87
N GLY A 513 19.59 -34.00 -34.32
CA GLY A 513 20.46 -34.89 -35.08
C GLY A 513 19.76 -36.18 -35.50
N SER A 514 18.83 -36.68 -34.70
CA SER A 514 18.01 -37.86 -35.02
C SER A 514 16.68 -37.82 -34.25
N THR A 515 15.67 -38.58 -34.67
CA THR A 515 14.44 -38.73 -33.87
C THR A 515 14.65 -39.62 -32.64
N GLY A 516 15.63 -40.53 -32.69
CA GLY A 516 15.87 -41.55 -31.66
C GLY A 516 14.78 -42.63 -31.58
N LEU A 517 13.82 -42.60 -32.51
CA LEU A 517 12.75 -43.59 -32.61
C LEU A 517 13.24 -44.84 -33.34
N SER A 518 13.00 -46.00 -32.74
CA SER A 518 13.22 -47.31 -33.37
C SER A 518 11.91 -47.98 -33.84
N ARG A 519 10.77 -47.42 -33.42
CA ARG A 519 9.39 -47.84 -33.73
C ARG A 519 8.51 -46.59 -33.83
N PRO A 520 7.26 -46.72 -34.33
CA PRO A 520 6.30 -45.62 -34.32
C PRO A 520 6.20 -44.92 -32.96
N LEU A 521 6.17 -43.58 -32.98
CA LEU A 521 5.98 -42.76 -31.78
C LEU A 521 4.70 -43.15 -31.02
N LEU A 522 3.60 -43.35 -31.75
CA LEU A 522 2.32 -43.79 -31.21
C LEU A 522 2.30 -45.32 -31.07
N SER A 523 2.21 -45.82 -29.84
CA SER A 523 2.12 -47.26 -29.54
C SER A 523 0.70 -47.79 -29.66
N GLN A 524 -0.28 -46.99 -29.24
CA GLN A 524 -1.71 -47.28 -29.33
C GLN A 524 -2.44 -46.00 -29.74
N SER A 525 -3.36 -46.10 -30.69
CA SER A 525 -4.18 -44.98 -31.13
C SER A 525 -5.60 -45.45 -31.42
N GLU A 526 -6.58 -44.77 -30.84
CA GLU A 526 -8.00 -45.00 -31.14
C GLU A 526 -8.45 -44.13 -32.31
N ALA A 527 -9.47 -44.54 -33.06
CA ALA A 527 -9.99 -43.73 -34.16
C ALA A 527 -10.44 -42.34 -33.68
N GLY A 528 -9.94 -41.29 -34.34
CA GLY A 528 -10.34 -39.90 -34.07
C GLY A 528 -9.26 -38.99 -33.50
N TYR A 529 -8.13 -39.53 -33.00
CA TYR A 529 -6.99 -38.73 -32.52
C TYR A 529 -6.47 -37.73 -33.56
N ARG A 530 -5.67 -36.77 -33.11
CA ARG A 530 -4.94 -35.84 -33.98
C ARG A 530 -3.45 -35.96 -33.74
N PHE A 531 -2.69 -36.18 -34.80
CA PHE A 531 -1.23 -36.10 -34.77
C PHE A 531 -0.76 -35.14 -35.85
N VAL A 532 -0.33 -33.96 -35.43
CA VAL A 532 0.20 -32.91 -36.30
C VAL A 532 1.71 -32.95 -36.24
N ALA A 533 2.37 -33.24 -37.37
CA ALA A 533 3.83 -33.29 -37.43
C ALA A 533 4.38 -32.72 -38.73
N GLY A 534 5.50 -32.00 -38.66
CA GLY A 534 6.13 -31.41 -39.84
C GLY A 534 7.01 -30.21 -39.51
N CYS A 535 7.66 -29.64 -40.51
CA CYS A 535 8.66 -28.60 -40.32
C CYS A 535 9.78 -29.00 -39.33
N LEU A 536 10.27 -30.24 -39.44
CA LEU A 536 11.36 -30.73 -38.59
C LEU A 536 12.70 -30.55 -39.29
N THR A 537 13.78 -30.38 -38.54
CA THR A 537 15.14 -30.42 -39.07
C THR A 537 15.88 -31.60 -38.45
N VAL A 538 16.12 -32.66 -39.22
CA VAL A 538 16.79 -33.88 -38.78
C VAL A 538 18.16 -33.99 -39.48
N ALA A 539 19.23 -34.05 -38.70
CA ALA A 539 20.62 -34.07 -39.20
C ALA A 539 20.92 -32.93 -40.21
N GLY A 540 20.31 -31.77 -40.01
CA GLY A 540 20.44 -30.60 -40.89
C GLY A 540 19.59 -30.63 -42.16
N ARG A 541 18.75 -31.67 -42.37
CA ARG A 541 17.78 -31.73 -43.47
C ARG A 541 16.39 -31.39 -42.96
N GLU A 542 15.69 -30.53 -43.68
CA GLU A 542 14.30 -30.21 -43.43
C GLU A 542 13.39 -31.37 -43.86
N VAL A 543 12.45 -31.75 -42.99
CA VAL A 543 11.50 -32.85 -43.15
C VAL A 543 10.10 -32.24 -43.13
N THR A 544 9.42 -32.28 -44.29
CA THR A 544 8.15 -31.56 -44.52
C THR A 544 7.07 -32.42 -45.13
N THR A 545 7.38 -33.65 -45.55
CA THR A 545 6.42 -34.57 -46.19
C THR A 545 6.14 -35.79 -45.33
N ALA A 546 4.95 -36.41 -45.50
CA ALA A 546 4.59 -37.64 -44.81
C ALA A 546 5.62 -38.77 -45.05
N ALA A 547 6.07 -38.96 -46.29
CA ALA A 547 7.04 -39.99 -46.63
C ALA A 547 8.40 -39.78 -45.94
N GLU A 548 8.84 -38.53 -45.79
CA GLU A 548 10.07 -38.23 -45.04
C GLU A 548 9.90 -38.42 -43.53
N LEU A 549 8.74 -38.08 -42.98
CA LEU A 549 8.41 -38.35 -41.57
C LEU A 549 8.43 -39.86 -41.26
N GLU A 550 7.87 -40.67 -42.16
CA GLU A 550 7.86 -42.13 -42.04
C GLU A 550 9.28 -42.74 -42.01
N LEU A 551 10.22 -42.20 -42.80
CA LEU A 551 11.64 -42.61 -42.77
C LEU A 551 12.29 -42.38 -41.40
N HIS A 552 11.73 -41.49 -40.60
CA HIS A 552 12.18 -41.18 -39.24
C HIS A 552 11.32 -41.81 -38.15
N CYS A 553 10.55 -42.85 -38.50
CA CYS A 553 9.61 -43.57 -37.63
C CYS A 553 8.48 -42.68 -37.05
N ILE A 554 8.23 -41.52 -37.66
CA ILE A 554 7.08 -40.67 -37.36
C ILE A 554 5.96 -41.08 -38.33
N THR A 555 5.25 -42.14 -37.98
CA THR A 555 4.13 -42.68 -38.76
C THR A 555 2.79 -42.28 -38.13
N ASN A 556 1.67 -42.60 -38.80
CA ASN A 556 0.32 -42.34 -38.27
C ASN A 556 0.03 -40.83 -38.03
N VAL A 557 0.71 -39.96 -38.77
CA VAL A 557 0.47 -38.52 -38.78
C VAL A 557 -0.87 -38.25 -39.46
N THR A 558 -1.78 -37.55 -38.78
CA THR A 558 -3.08 -37.18 -39.34
C THR A 558 -3.01 -35.92 -40.17
N THR A 559 -2.11 -35.00 -39.82
CA THR A 559 -1.92 -33.71 -40.48
C THR A 559 -0.43 -33.41 -40.61
N VAL A 560 0.05 -33.24 -41.84
CA VAL A 560 1.43 -32.82 -42.08
C VAL A 560 1.51 -31.29 -42.00
N ALA A 561 2.33 -30.77 -41.10
CA ALA A 561 2.51 -29.32 -40.91
C ALA A 561 3.49 -28.75 -41.93
N ALA A 562 3.09 -27.69 -42.63
CA ALA A 562 3.97 -26.91 -43.49
C ALA A 562 4.73 -25.84 -42.68
N CYS A 563 5.98 -25.56 -43.03
CA CYS A 563 6.76 -24.52 -42.36
C CYS A 563 6.15 -23.13 -42.59
N GLY A 564 5.94 -22.38 -41.49
CA GLY A 564 5.41 -21.02 -41.54
C GLY A 564 3.89 -20.94 -41.73
N GLU A 565 3.18 -22.07 -41.81
CA GLU A 565 1.72 -22.12 -41.75
C GLU A 565 1.26 -22.48 -40.34
N CYS A 566 0.22 -21.78 -39.87
CA CYS A 566 -0.36 -22.06 -38.56
C CYS A 566 -1.76 -22.64 -38.72
N THR A 567 -2.05 -23.65 -37.92
CA THR A 567 -3.33 -24.36 -37.93
C THR A 567 -3.92 -24.40 -36.54
N ARG A 568 -5.24 -24.52 -36.45
CA ARG A 568 -5.92 -24.64 -35.16
C ARG A 568 -5.43 -25.83 -34.35
N GLU A 569 -5.20 -26.96 -35.01
CA GLU A 569 -4.77 -28.20 -34.36
C GLU A 569 -3.25 -28.27 -34.12
N GLY A 570 -2.46 -27.46 -34.82
CA GLY A 570 -1.00 -27.40 -34.68
C GLY A 570 -0.55 -26.39 -33.63
N ASP A 571 -1.16 -25.21 -33.59
CA ASP A 571 -0.62 -24.07 -32.82
C ASP A 571 -1.40 -23.77 -31.55
N CYS A 572 -2.64 -24.28 -31.45
CA CYS A 572 -3.56 -23.96 -30.37
C CYS A 572 -4.09 -25.21 -29.67
N PHE A 573 -4.49 -25.06 -28.40
CA PHE A 573 -5.29 -26.08 -27.74
C PHE A 573 -6.72 -26.06 -28.32
N ALA A 574 -6.95 -26.92 -29.32
CA ALA A 574 -8.17 -26.92 -30.11
C ALA A 574 -9.49 -26.94 -29.31
N PRO A 575 -9.62 -27.68 -28.18
CA PRO A 575 -10.84 -27.70 -27.36
C PRO A 575 -11.25 -26.33 -26.80
N LEU A 576 -10.30 -25.43 -26.55
CA LEU A 576 -10.54 -24.09 -25.98
C LEU A 576 -10.20 -22.96 -26.96
N THR A 577 -10.07 -23.27 -28.24
CA THR A 577 -9.83 -22.28 -29.29
C THR A 577 -11.13 -21.96 -30.02
N ALA A 578 -11.52 -20.68 -30.04
CA ALA A 578 -12.68 -20.19 -30.78
C ALA A 578 -12.36 -19.96 -32.26
N ALA A 579 -11.22 -19.32 -32.55
CA ALA A 579 -10.76 -19.02 -33.89
C ALA A 579 -9.23 -18.92 -33.94
N VAL A 580 -8.65 -18.99 -35.14
CA VAL A 580 -7.25 -18.66 -35.41
C VAL A 580 -7.23 -17.51 -36.41
N ILE A 581 -6.60 -16.40 -36.03
CA ILE A 581 -6.51 -15.18 -36.85
C ILE A 581 -5.05 -14.75 -36.85
N ASP A 582 -4.43 -14.61 -38.02
CA ASP A 582 -3.02 -14.22 -38.18
C ASP A 582 -2.06 -15.06 -37.31
N CYS A 583 -2.19 -16.39 -37.32
CA CYS A 583 -1.40 -17.31 -36.49
C CYS A 583 -1.57 -17.12 -34.97
N LYS A 584 -2.60 -16.40 -34.53
CA LYS A 584 -2.91 -16.23 -33.11
C LYS A 584 -4.18 -16.97 -32.74
N CYS A 585 -4.12 -17.70 -31.63
CA CYS A 585 -5.25 -18.42 -31.09
C CYS A 585 -6.17 -17.43 -30.36
N GLN A 586 -7.42 -17.31 -30.81
CA GLN A 586 -8.46 -16.62 -30.07
C GLN A 586 -9.17 -17.62 -29.16
N CYS A 587 -9.09 -17.41 -27.86
CA CYS A 587 -9.58 -18.38 -26.89
C CYS A 587 -11.10 -18.33 -26.69
N ALA A 588 -11.69 -19.52 -26.53
CA ALA A 588 -13.03 -19.68 -26.00
C ALA A 588 -13.03 -19.47 -24.47
N ALA A 589 -14.22 -19.43 -23.86
CA ALA A 589 -14.35 -19.29 -22.41
C ALA A 589 -13.57 -20.39 -21.66
N GLY A 590 -12.76 -19.99 -20.68
CA GLY A 590 -11.88 -20.88 -19.92
C GLY A 590 -10.54 -21.20 -20.59
N GLY A 591 -10.27 -20.70 -21.80
CA GLY A 591 -8.94 -20.78 -22.43
C GLY A 591 -8.06 -19.60 -22.02
N HIS A 592 -6.78 -19.86 -21.77
CA HIS A 592 -5.80 -18.91 -21.26
C HIS A 592 -4.54 -18.84 -22.14
N GLY A 593 -3.93 -17.65 -22.20
CA GLY A 593 -2.66 -17.43 -22.88
C GLY A 593 -2.75 -17.39 -24.41
N ASP A 594 -1.59 -17.44 -25.05
CA ASP A 594 -1.38 -17.34 -26.50
C ASP A 594 -1.83 -18.59 -27.27
N VAL A 595 -1.97 -19.72 -26.59
CA VAL A 595 -2.36 -21.03 -27.16
C VAL A 595 -3.64 -21.60 -26.55
N CYS A 596 -4.38 -20.81 -25.76
CA CYS A 596 -5.68 -21.18 -25.18
C CYS A 596 -5.68 -22.42 -24.29
N VAL A 597 -4.67 -22.57 -23.45
CA VAL A 597 -4.57 -23.66 -22.46
C VAL A 597 -5.66 -23.59 -21.37
N PRO A 598 -5.99 -24.71 -20.71
CA PRO A 598 -7.12 -24.81 -19.77
C PRO A 598 -6.89 -24.20 -18.38
N ALA A 599 -5.65 -23.86 -18.03
CA ALA A 599 -5.30 -23.23 -16.76
C ALA A 599 -4.58 -21.89 -16.99
N PRO A 600 -4.75 -20.90 -16.09
CA PRO A 600 -4.04 -19.62 -16.19
C PRO A 600 -2.53 -19.79 -16.28
N VAL A 601 -1.90 -18.98 -17.13
CA VAL A 601 -0.44 -18.81 -17.10
C VAL A 601 -0.11 -17.97 -15.86
N PRO A 602 0.67 -18.48 -14.89
CA PRO A 602 0.94 -17.73 -13.68
C PRO A 602 1.71 -16.45 -14.04
N ALA A 603 1.21 -15.30 -13.59
CA ALA A 603 1.84 -14.02 -13.84
C ALA A 603 3.12 -13.92 -12.99
N GLY A 604 4.28 -14.15 -13.61
CA GLY A 604 5.55 -13.74 -13.03
C GLY A 604 5.65 -12.20 -12.92
N PRO A 605 6.62 -11.67 -12.16
CA PRO A 605 6.95 -10.25 -12.23
C PRO A 605 7.21 -9.87 -13.70
N PRO A 606 6.78 -8.67 -14.15
CA PRO A 606 7.02 -8.22 -15.50
C PRO A 606 8.53 -8.26 -15.80
N PRO A 607 8.95 -8.72 -16.98
CA PRO A 607 10.37 -8.79 -17.33
C PRO A 607 11.03 -7.40 -17.22
N PRO A 608 12.33 -7.32 -16.83
CA PRO A 608 13.03 -6.05 -16.71
C PRO A 608 12.96 -5.26 -18.02
N PRO A 609 12.67 -3.95 -18.01
CA PRO A 609 12.67 -3.15 -19.21
C PRO A 609 14.07 -3.06 -19.81
N GLN A 610 14.22 -3.39 -21.09
CA GLN A 610 15.38 -2.92 -21.88
C GLN A 610 15.21 -1.40 -22.10
N LEU A 611 16.17 -0.60 -21.61
CA LEU A 611 16.25 0.86 -21.81
C LEU A 611 16.13 1.22 -23.30
N PRO A 612 15.26 2.17 -23.72
CA PRO A 612 15.47 3.64 -23.60
C PRO A 612 14.19 4.44 -23.12
N PRO A 613 14.20 5.79 -22.97
CA PRO A 613 13.39 6.55 -21.98
C PRO A 613 12.02 7.12 -22.50
N PRO A 614 11.30 7.96 -21.71
CA PRO A 614 10.12 7.77 -20.83
C PRO A 614 8.73 7.92 -21.57
N PRO A 615 7.52 7.66 -20.98
CA PRO A 615 7.08 7.88 -19.59
C PRO A 615 6.26 6.73 -18.91
N THR A 616 6.18 6.81 -17.56
CA THR A 616 5.59 5.83 -16.63
C THR A 616 4.10 6.12 -16.32
N PRO A 617 3.23 5.09 -16.16
CA PRO A 617 1.90 5.24 -15.54
C PRO A 617 1.95 5.11 -14.00
N PRO A 618 0.96 5.68 -13.26
CA PRO A 618 0.98 5.82 -11.80
C PRO A 618 0.62 4.53 -11.01
N PRO A 619 0.99 4.43 -9.72
CA PRO A 619 0.76 3.25 -8.88
C PRO A 619 -0.70 3.11 -8.42
N SER A 620 -1.14 1.84 -8.31
CA SER A 620 -2.49 1.41 -7.98
C SER A 620 -2.94 1.73 -6.54
N THR A 621 -4.23 1.99 -6.38
CA THR A 621 -4.93 2.34 -5.13
C THR A 621 -5.11 1.13 -4.19
N PRO A 622 -5.02 1.32 -2.85
CA PRO A 622 -5.23 0.27 -1.85
C PRO A 622 -6.72 -0.09 -1.68
N PRO A 623 -7.04 -1.31 -1.17
CA PRO A 623 -8.39 -1.69 -0.80
C PRO A 623 -8.93 -0.91 0.42
N VAL A 624 -10.25 -0.80 0.51
CA VAL A 624 -10.96 -0.02 1.54
C VAL A 624 -10.62 -0.53 2.94
N GLY A 625 -10.19 0.36 3.84
CA GLY A 625 -9.87 0.05 5.24
C GLY A 625 -8.39 -0.21 5.55
N GLU A 626 -7.52 -0.27 4.54
CA GLU A 626 -6.07 -0.43 4.72
C GLU A 626 -5.34 0.93 4.72
N CYS A 627 -4.19 0.99 5.38
CA CYS A 627 -3.28 2.14 5.38
C CYS A 627 -2.05 1.82 4.53
N ILE A 628 -1.64 2.73 3.67
CA ILE A 628 -0.30 2.72 3.07
C ILE A 628 0.68 3.02 4.19
N SER A 629 1.56 2.09 4.55
CA SER A 629 2.44 2.29 5.70
C SER A 629 3.91 1.97 5.48
N ASP A 630 4.75 2.54 6.35
CA ASP A 630 6.16 2.18 6.59
C ASP A 630 7.05 2.15 5.33
N MET A 631 6.86 3.13 4.44
CA MET A 631 7.60 3.25 3.19
C MET A 631 8.08 4.68 2.93
N VAL A 632 9.07 4.81 2.04
CA VAL A 632 9.46 6.11 1.46
C VAL A 632 8.66 6.29 0.17
N TYR A 633 7.84 7.34 0.11
CA TYR A 633 7.05 7.68 -1.05
C TYR A 633 7.93 8.33 -2.12
N PRO A 634 7.77 7.97 -3.41
CA PRO A 634 8.59 8.55 -4.48
C PRO A 634 8.33 10.06 -4.60
N GLU A 635 9.35 10.85 -4.97
CA GLU A 635 9.24 12.30 -5.18
C GLU A 635 8.42 12.60 -6.45
N VAL A 636 7.08 12.60 -6.33
CA VAL A 636 6.15 12.84 -7.45
C VAL A 636 5.01 13.77 -7.04
N ALA A 637 4.44 14.48 -7.99
CA ALA A 637 3.15 15.15 -7.84
C ALA A 637 2.02 14.18 -8.22
N GLN A 638 1.15 13.81 -7.28
CA GLN A 638 0.06 12.87 -7.48
C GLN A 638 -1.24 13.38 -6.87
N SER A 639 -2.36 13.05 -7.52
CA SER A 639 -3.70 13.23 -6.97
C SER A 639 -4.30 11.88 -6.56
N VAL A 640 -4.94 11.83 -5.39
CA VAL A 640 -5.56 10.63 -4.77
C VAL A 640 -6.98 10.94 -4.29
N GLY A 641 -7.75 9.89 -3.96
CA GLY A 641 -9.10 10.01 -3.41
C GLY A 641 -10.25 9.78 -4.40
N SER A 642 -9.98 9.72 -5.71
CA SER A 642 -11.05 9.53 -6.72
C SER A 642 -11.77 8.20 -6.56
N GLY A 643 -13.09 8.24 -6.32
CA GLY A 643 -13.95 7.08 -6.12
C GLY A 643 -13.74 6.34 -4.78
N LEU A 644 -12.96 6.92 -3.86
CA LEU A 644 -12.64 6.30 -2.58
C LEU A 644 -13.49 6.90 -1.45
N SER A 645 -13.93 6.04 -0.52
CA SER A 645 -14.48 6.44 0.80
C SER A 645 -13.43 6.39 1.91
N TRP A 646 -12.21 5.94 1.61
CA TRP A 646 -11.16 5.72 2.60
C TRP A 646 -9.77 6.03 2.00
N LEU A 647 -8.95 6.75 2.75
CA LEU A 647 -7.54 7.00 2.46
C LEU A 647 -6.76 6.99 3.77
N CYS A 648 -5.73 6.17 3.89
CA CYS A 648 -4.91 6.16 5.09
C CYS A 648 -3.43 6.02 4.74
N TYR A 649 -2.59 6.86 5.33
CA TYR A 649 -1.13 6.80 5.30
C TYR A 649 -0.61 6.75 6.72
N ARG A 650 0.25 5.77 7.03
CA ARG A 650 0.84 5.59 8.36
C ARG A 650 2.35 5.45 8.31
N ASN A 651 3.12 6.25 9.05
CA ASN A 651 4.59 6.18 9.06
C ASN A 651 5.26 6.28 7.67
N VAL A 652 4.63 6.98 6.73
CA VAL A 652 5.18 7.16 5.38
C VAL A 652 6.10 8.37 5.33
N THR A 653 7.21 8.27 4.60
CA THR A 653 8.13 9.40 4.39
C THR A 653 7.94 10.01 3.01
N PHE A 654 7.52 11.28 2.96
CA PHE A 654 7.40 12.12 1.78
C PHE A 654 8.55 13.13 1.76
N SER A 655 9.37 13.11 0.70
CA SER A 655 10.62 13.87 0.63
C SER A 655 10.81 14.51 -0.75
N GLY A 656 11.26 15.75 -0.79
CA GLY A 656 11.72 16.42 -2.01
C GLY A 656 10.78 17.53 -2.50
N GLY A 657 11.33 18.48 -3.25
CA GLY A 657 10.59 19.67 -3.72
C GLY A 657 9.59 19.38 -4.84
N GLY A 658 9.77 18.25 -5.55
CA GLY A 658 8.80 17.74 -6.52
C GLY A 658 7.68 16.89 -5.89
N MET A 659 7.77 16.56 -4.60
CA MET A 659 6.79 15.72 -3.91
C MET A 659 5.54 16.52 -3.55
N SER A 660 4.40 16.19 -4.17
CA SER A 660 3.11 16.77 -3.82
C SER A 660 2.01 15.72 -3.84
N LEU A 661 1.34 15.50 -2.70
CA LEU A 661 0.18 14.61 -2.60
C LEU A 661 -1.08 15.46 -2.47
N THR A 662 -1.93 15.42 -3.49
CA THR A 662 -3.22 16.13 -3.52
C THR A 662 -4.36 15.16 -3.25
N VAL A 663 -5.08 15.34 -2.15
CA VAL A 663 -6.31 14.61 -1.87
C VAL A 663 -7.48 15.38 -2.49
N LEU A 664 -8.10 14.80 -3.53
CA LEU A 664 -9.23 15.38 -4.24
C LEU A 664 -10.54 15.03 -3.54
N ILE A 665 -10.93 15.83 -2.54
CA ILE A 665 -12.15 15.59 -1.74
C ILE A 665 -13.40 15.56 -2.62
N GLY A 666 -13.45 16.42 -3.65
CA GLY A 666 -14.57 16.44 -4.60
C GLY A 666 -14.76 15.17 -5.43
N ALA A 667 -13.72 14.34 -5.53
CA ALA A 667 -13.77 13.08 -6.27
C ALA A 667 -14.01 11.86 -5.36
N MET A 668 -14.05 12.05 -4.04
CA MET A 668 -14.39 10.99 -3.08
C MET A 668 -15.89 10.68 -3.12
N THR A 669 -16.24 9.46 -2.72
CA THR A 669 -17.63 8.95 -2.75
C THR A 669 -17.93 8.11 -1.51
N GLY A 670 -19.16 8.15 -1.01
CA GLY A 670 -19.63 7.30 0.09
C GLY A 670 -20.39 8.09 1.17
N ASP A 671 -21.15 7.40 2.01
CA ASP A 671 -21.92 8.06 3.09
C ASP A 671 -21.00 8.73 4.13
N VAL A 672 -19.87 8.09 4.42
CA VAL A 672 -18.80 8.61 5.29
C VAL A 672 -17.46 8.41 4.57
N ALA A 673 -16.66 9.47 4.45
CA ALA A 673 -15.30 9.40 3.95
C ALA A 673 -14.28 9.67 5.04
N ASN A 674 -13.24 8.84 5.13
CA ASN A 674 -12.17 9.00 6.11
C ASN A 674 -10.81 9.15 5.43
N VAL A 675 -10.06 10.18 5.81
CA VAL A 675 -8.70 10.47 5.34
C VAL A 675 -7.78 10.58 6.54
N THR A 676 -6.78 9.72 6.65
CA THR A 676 -5.87 9.68 7.81
C THR A 676 -4.42 9.77 7.39
N PHE A 677 -3.67 10.67 8.00
CA PHE A 677 -2.21 10.73 7.95
C PHE A 677 -1.68 10.60 9.39
N ASP A 678 -1.08 9.46 9.71
CA ASP A 678 -0.70 9.07 11.07
C ASP A 678 0.82 8.81 11.13
N GLY A 679 1.58 9.59 11.90
CA GLY A 679 3.02 9.35 12.08
C GLY A 679 3.88 9.58 10.82
N CYS A 680 3.37 10.23 9.77
CA CYS A 680 4.13 10.43 8.53
C CYS A 680 5.20 11.53 8.67
N THR A 681 6.26 11.42 7.87
CA THR A 681 7.34 12.41 7.80
C THR A 681 7.29 13.13 6.46
N TRP A 682 7.10 14.45 6.48
CA TRP A 682 7.12 15.31 5.30
C TRP A 682 8.34 16.22 5.37
N ARG A 683 9.22 16.17 4.37
CA ARG A 683 10.45 16.96 4.39
C ARG A 683 10.94 17.43 3.03
N ASP A 684 11.95 18.29 3.04
CA ASP A 684 12.72 18.72 1.86
C ASP A 684 11.87 19.38 0.76
N GLY A 685 10.78 20.05 1.11
CA GLY A 685 9.88 20.76 0.18
C GLY A 685 8.60 20.00 -0.17
N ALA A 686 8.35 18.84 0.46
CA ALA A 686 7.16 18.04 0.20
C ALA A 686 5.85 18.77 0.58
N VAL A 687 4.78 18.53 -0.18
CA VAL A 687 3.48 19.18 -0.01
C VAL A 687 2.34 18.16 0.16
N LEU A 688 1.56 18.27 1.22
CA LEU A 688 0.25 17.64 1.37
C LEU A 688 -0.85 18.68 1.09
N LEU A 689 -1.64 18.49 0.03
CA LEU A 689 -2.75 19.35 -0.34
C LEU A 689 -4.08 18.62 -0.12
N LEU A 690 -4.98 19.20 0.68
CA LEU A 690 -6.35 18.71 0.85
C LEU A 690 -7.28 19.65 0.07
N LEU A 691 -7.75 19.21 -1.10
CA LEU A 691 -8.50 20.06 -2.02
C LEU A 691 -10.01 19.78 -1.93
N GLY A 692 -10.72 20.68 -1.27
CA GLY A 692 -12.19 20.71 -1.14
C GLY A 692 -12.90 21.04 -2.45
N SER A 693 -14.11 20.52 -2.61
CA SER A 693 -15.06 20.91 -3.67
C SER A 693 -16.49 20.96 -3.14
N ALA A 694 -17.24 22.00 -3.53
CA ALA A 694 -18.66 22.14 -3.21
C ALA A 694 -19.56 21.05 -3.83
N HIS A 695 -19.05 20.27 -4.78
CA HIS A 695 -19.79 19.20 -5.48
C HIS A 695 -19.41 17.79 -5.00
N ALA A 696 -18.78 17.66 -3.83
CA ALA A 696 -18.38 16.35 -3.30
C ALA A 696 -19.63 15.48 -2.99
N PHE A 697 -19.59 14.20 -3.40
CA PHE A 697 -20.69 13.23 -3.21
C PHE A 697 -20.55 12.44 -1.90
N VAL A 698 -20.08 13.09 -0.84
CA VAL A 698 -19.81 12.48 0.47
C VAL A 698 -20.76 13.05 1.52
N GLY A 699 -21.37 12.17 2.33
CA GLY A 699 -22.35 12.56 3.36
C GLY A 699 -21.71 13.22 4.58
N SER A 700 -20.63 12.62 5.10
CA SER A 700 -19.73 13.21 6.11
C SER A 700 -18.27 12.91 5.78
N LEU A 701 -17.36 13.74 6.28
CA LEU A 701 -15.94 13.67 5.97
C LEU A 701 -15.09 13.83 7.23
N ASN A 702 -14.23 12.87 7.52
CA ASN A 702 -13.27 12.96 8.62
C ASN A 702 -11.84 12.97 8.07
N ILE A 703 -11.10 14.03 8.35
CA ILE A 703 -9.69 14.18 8.01
C ILE A 703 -8.89 14.26 9.30
N VAL A 704 -7.98 13.32 9.50
CA VAL A 704 -7.12 13.25 10.68
C VAL A 704 -5.67 13.32 10.25
N VAL A 705 -4.96 14.37 10.66
CA VAL A 705 -3.51 14.53 10.48
C VAL A 705 -2.90 14.48 11.88
N THR A 706 -2.43 13.31 12.30
CA THR A 706 -1.98 13.05 13.67
C THR A 706 -0.53 12.56 13.75
N GLY A 707 0.24 13.07 14.71
CA GLY A 707 1.59 12.55 15.02
C GLY A 707 2.64 12.73 13.90
N ASN A 708 2.39 13.56 12.89
CA ASN A 708 3.28 13.74 11.75
C ASN A 708 4.41 14.72 12.05
N THR A 709 5.50 14.61 11.30
CA THR A 709 6.61 15.58 11.32
C THR A 709 6.70 16.29 9.98
N PHE A 710 6.52 17.62 9.96
CA PHE A 710 6.71 18.48 8.79
C PHE A 710 7.98 19.32 8.98
N SER A 711 9.01 19.07 8.17
CA SER A 711 10.31 19.73 8.23
C SER A 711 10.63 20.37 6.88
N ASP A 712 10.47 21.68 6.75
CA ASP A 712 10.49 22.36 5.44
C ASP A 712 9.51 21.71 4.45
N ALA A 713 8.31 21.37 4.95
CA ALA A 713 7.21 20.78 4.19
C ALA A 713 5.90 21.55 4.45
N LEU A 714 4.93 21.41 3.54
CA LEU A 714 3.68 22.19 3.56
C LEU A 714 2.45 21.28 3.66
N LEU A 715 1.60 21.52 4.65
CA LEU A 715 0.21 21.05 4.70
C LEU A 715 -0.71 22.16 4.20
N SER A 716 -1.63 21.88 3.28
CA SER A 716 -2.46 22.91 2.67
C SER A 716 -3.89 22.45 2.45
N PRO A 717 -4.81 22.74 3.38
CA PRO A 717 -6.25 22.61 3.14
C PRO A 717 -6.77 23.80 2.33
N GLU A 718 -7.42 23.53 1.20
CA GLU A 718 -7.87 24.56 0.26
C GLU A 718 -9.27 24.27 -0.29
N GLY A 719 -10.06 25.32 -0.51
CA GLY A 719 -11.37 25.24 -1.14
C GLY A 719 -12.55 24.94 -0.20
N VAL A 720 -13.69 24.60 -0.80
CA VAL A 720 -14.96 24.40 -0.10
C VAL A 720 -15.13 22.93 0.29
N PHE A 721 -15.23 22.63 1.58
CA PHE A 721 -15.45 21.28 2.08
C PHE A 721 -16.95 20.98 2.24
N PRO A 722 -17.38 19.72 2.07
CA PRO A 722 -18.78 19.34 2.25
C PRO A 722 -19.26 19.58 3.70
N PRO A 723 -20.58 19.64 3.93
CA PRO A 723 -21.16 19.56 5.28
C PRO A 723 -20.61 18.37 6.08
N HIS A 724 -20.65 18.46 7.40
CA HIS A 724 -20.23 17.43 8.35
C HIS A 724 -18.76 17.01 8.16
N THR A 725 -17.89 18.00 7.94
CA THR A 725 -16.43 17.82 7.79
C THR A 725 -15.70 18.05 9.12
N SER A 726 -15.03 17.04 9.64
CA SER A 726 -14.11 17.16 10.78
C SER A 726 -12.67 17.13 10.30
N ILE A 727 -11.92 18.23 10.49
CA ILE A 727 -10.47 18.29 10.22
C ILE A 727 -9.74 18.41 11.55
N THR A 728 -9.05 17.33 11.94
CA THR A 728 -8.26 17.27 13.17
C THR A 728 -6.78 17.25 12.82
N ILE A 729 -6.05 18.27 13.25
CA ILE A 729 -4.59 18.35 13.14
C ILE A 729 -4.03 18.29 14.55
N SER A 730 -3.56 17.11 14.97
CA SER A 730 -3.17 16.88 16.36
C SER A 730 -1.81 16.22 16.55
N GLY A 731 -1.09 16.57 17.62
CA GLY A 731 0.17 15.89 17.97
C GLY A 731 1.30 16.03 16.93
N ASN A 732 1.21 16.94 15.96
CA ASN A 732 2.19 17.07 14.89
C ASN A 732 3.33 18.02 15.28
N ARG A 733 4.48 17.86 14.62
CA ARG A 733 5.64 18.75 14.76
C ARG A 733 5.88 19.49 13.46
N PHE A 734 5.86 20.82 13.51
CA PHE A 734 6.08 21.70 12.36
C PHE A 734 7.35 22.53 12.55
N THR A 735 8.28 22.38 11.61
CA THR A 735 9.54 23.13 11.57
C THR A 735 9.70 23.77 10.19
N VAL A 736 9.86 25.09 10.15
CA VAL A 736 10.11 25.85 8.89
C VAL A 736 11.41 26.63 9.01
N THR A 737 12.33 26.38 8.09
CA THR A 737 13.61 27.08 7.96
C THR A 737 13.77 27.78 6.60
N ARG A 738 12.99 27.40 5.58
CA ARG A 738 13.03 27.97 4.23
C ARG A 738 11.65 28.08 3.55
N LEU A 739 11.58 28.84 2.46
CA LEU A 739 10.32 29.06 1.72
C LEU A 739 10.00 27.83 0.88
N ILE A 740 8.73 27.40 0.93
CA ILE A 740 8.20 26.34 0.08
C ILE A 740 7.34 27.02 -0.99
N PRO A 741 7.90 27.32 -2.18
CA PRO A 741 7.17 28.07 -3.20
C PRO A 741 6.08 27.21 -3.82
N ARG A 742 4.83 27.70 -3.83
CA ARG A 742 3.71 27.08 -4.54
C ARG A 742 2.99 28.10 -5.40
N SER A 743 2.83 27.78 -6.68
CA SER A 743 2.11 28.63 -7.64
C SER A 743 0.63 28.74 -7.27
N GLY A 744 0.08 29.95 -7.22
CA GLY A 744 -1.33 30.22 -6.86
C GLY A 744 -1.55 30.66 -5.41
N LEU A 745 -0.56 30.45 -4.53
CA LEU A 745 -0.54 31.04 -3.19
C LEU A 745 0.46 32.21 -3.20
N ASP A 746 -0.02 33.44 -3.06
CA ASP A 746 0.86 34.60 -2.80
C ASP A 746 1.39 34.53 -1.35
N LEU A 747 2.25 33.53 -1.08
CA LEU A 747 2.94 33.36 0.19
C LEU A 747 4.06 34.39 0.28
N GLY A 748 3.73 35.61 0.70
CA GLY A 748 4.74 36.60 1.10
C GLY A 748 5.50 36.26 2.41
N SER A 749 5.34 35.05 2.95
CA SER A 749 5.94 34.58 4.22
C SER A 749 6.06 33.05 4.21
N LEU A 750 7.02 32.52 4.97
CA LEU A 750 7.36 31.09 5.04
C LEU A 750 6.30 30.36 5.89
N SER A 751 5.66 29.28 5.41
CA SER A 751 4.63 28.58 6.20
C SER A 751 4.67 27.06 6.09
N CYS A 752 4.34 26.39 7.19
CA CYS A 752 4.25 24.92 7.32
C CYS A 752 2.83 24.42 7.06
N VAL A 753 1.85 25.25 7.39
CA VAL A 753 0.44 25.05 7.03
C VAL A 753 -0.03 26.29 6.28
N ALA A 754 -0.59 26.14 5.07
CA ALA A 754 -1.16 27.24 4.32
C ALA A 754 -2.59 26.91 3.88
N MET A 755 -3.56 27.68 4.40
CA MET A 755 -4.96 27.55 4.01
C MET A 755 -5.30 28.68 3.04
N ASN A 756 -5.94 28.35 1.93
CA ASN A 756 -6.40 29.32 0.93
C ASN A 756 -7.87 29.05 0.64
N GLU A 757 -8.73 30.00 1.00
CA GLU A 757 -10.19 29.87 0.87
C GLU A 757 -10.77 28.59 1.51
N LEU A 758 -10.29 28.20 2.69
CA LEU A 758 -10.89 27.09 3.46
C LEU A 758 -12.30 27.49 3.91
N ALA A 759 -13.31 26.93 3.24
CA ALA A 759 -14.71 27.10 3.61
C ALA A 759 -15.27 25.79 4.14
N ILE A 760 -15.65 25.79 5.41
CA ILE A 760 -16.32 24.66 6.08
C ILE A 760 -17.77 25.07 6.37
N SER A 761 -18.69 24.12 6.30
CA SER A 761 -20.13 24.39 6.47
C SER A 761 -20.79 23.33 7.36
N ASN A 762 -21.97 23.60 7.90
CA ASN A 762 -22.85 22.63 8.55
C ASN A 762 -22.21 21.46 9.35
N GLY A 763 -22.08 21.62 10.67
CA GLY A 763 -21.58 20.55 11.55
C GLY A 763 -20.13 20.19 11.26
N SER A 764 -19.35 21.14 10.74
CA SER A 764 -17.92 20.98 10.46
C SER A 764 -17.06 21.65 11.53
N ALA A 765 -15.87 21.10 11.75
CA ALA A 765 -14.92 21.56 12.75
C ALA A 765 -13.48 21.52 12.24
N VAL A 766 -12.66 22.46 12.72
CA VAL A 766 -11.20 22.44 12.55
C VAL A 766 -10.56 22.54 13.92
N VAL A 767 -9.83 21.50 14.32
CA VAL A 767 -9.21 21.40 15.66
C VAL A 767 -7.69 21.32 15.53
N LEU A 768 -7.01 22.18 16.28
CA LEU A 768 -5.54 22.24 16.38
C LEU A 768 -5.13 21.95 17.82
N SER A 769 -4.80 20.70 18.14
CA SER A 769 -4.54 20.26 19.52
C SER A 769 -3.21 19.52 19.68
N GLY A 770 -2.40 19.88 20.68
CA GLY A 770 -1.18 19.14 21.01
C GLY A 770 -0.04 19.26 19.97
N ASN A 771 -0.05 20.28 19.09
CA ASN A 771 1.00 20.45 18.09
C ASN A 771 2.19 21.25 18.63
N VAL A 772 3.36 21.06 17.99
CA VAL A 772 4.57 21.83 18.27
C VAL A 772 4.93 22.67 17.04
N PHE A 773 4.94 23.99 17.19
CA PHE A 773 5.30 24.93 16.13
C PHE A 773 6.65 25.58 16.44
N GLN A 774 7.64 25.37 15.56
CA GLN A 774 8.96 25.97 15.65
C GLN A 774 9.28 26.78 14.38
N SER A 775 9.27 28.10 14.53
CA SER A 775 9.69 29.08 13.52
C SER A 775 11.16 29.46 13.73
N VAL A 776 11.98 29.53 12.67
CA VAL A 776 13.46 29.71 12.80
C VAL A 776 13.98 30.96 12.06
N THR A 777 13.15 31.73 11.36
CA THR A 777 13.61 32.85 10.51
C THR A 777 12.67 34.05 10.52
N ALA A 778 13.20 35.26 10.35
CA ALA A 778 12.39 36.47 10.29
C ALA A 778 11.37 36.41 9.12
N SER A 779 10.08 36.56 9.43
CA SER A 779 8.93 36.46 8.50
C SER A 779 8.43 35.04 8.16
N SER A 780 8.52 34.06 9.08
CA SER A 780 7.75 32.80 9.01
C SER A 780 6.41 32.86 9.78
N SER A 781 5.37 32.24 9.23
CA SER A 781 4.12 31.92 9.94
C SER A 781 3.93 30.41 9.96
N GLY A 782 3.91 29.75 11.11
CA GLY A 782 3.73 28.28 11.20
C GLY A 782 2.49 27.80 10.45
N ILE A 783 1.34 28.42 10.73
CA ILE A 783 0.09 28.35 9.98
C ILE A 783 -0.21 29.72 9.37
N ARG A 784 -0.61 29.75 8.10
CA ARG A 784 -1.06 30.97 7.43
C ARG A 784 -2.37 30.74 6.69
N VAL A 785 -3.34 31.61 6.91
CA VAL A 785 -4.61 31.62 6.17
C VAL A 785 -4.59 32.80 5.18
N SER A 786 -4.50 32.55 3.86
CA SER A 786 -4.40 33.58 2.81
C SER A 786 -5.69 33.77 2.02
N ARG A 787 -5.83 34.97 1.42
CA ARG A 787 -6.90 35.50 0.53
C ARG A 787 -8.32 34.95 0.76
N SER A 788 -9.19 35.83 1.27
CA SER A 788 -10.65 35.71 1.36
C SER A 788 -11.15 34.73 2.43
N ALA A 789 -11.71 35.33 3.48
CA ALA A 789 -12.44 34.77 4.63
C ALA A 789 -12.57 33.23 4.74
N LEU A 790 -12.16 32.67 5.88
CA LEU A 790 -12.73 31.42 6.37
C LEU A 790 -14.24 31.67 6.56
N ARG A 791 -15.06 31.26 5.58
CA ARG A 791 -16.51 31.48 5.58
C ARG A 791 -17.22 30.24 6.09
N VAL A 792 -17.87 30.37 7.24
CA VAL A 792 -18.83 29.38 7.75
C VAL A 792 -20.24 29.91 7.51
N SER A 793 -20.99 29.31 6.57
CA SER A 793 -22.35 29.75 6.24
C SER A 793 -23.34 28.58 6.28
N TRP A 794 -24.58 28.89 6.67
CA TRP A 794 -25.71 27.98 6.71
C TRP A 794 -26.95 28.63 6.10
N LEU A 795 -27.76 27.82 5.41
CA LEU A 795 -29.12 28.15 4.98
C LEU A 795 -30.11 27.22 5.69
N CYS A 796 -30.96 27.76 6.55
CA CYS A 796 -32.18 27.07 6.97
C CYS A 796 -33.28 27.37 5.96
N VAL A 797 -33.78 26.34 5.27
CA VAL A 797 -35.09 26.40 4.62
C VAL A 797 -36.12 25.98 5.65
N CYS A 798 -36.89 26.94 6.16
CA CYS A 798 -38.13 26.64 6.87
C CYS A 798 -39.09 25.97 5.88
N GLY A 799 -39.28 24.67 6.00
CA GLY A 799 -40.38 23.95 5.37
C GLY A 799 -41.68 24.30 6.09
N GLY A 800 -42.38 25.31 5.59
CA GLY A 800 -43.79 25.51 5.89
C GLY A 800 -44.60 24.36 5.29
N GLY A 801 -45.22 23.54 6.14
CA GLY A 801 -46.37 22.74 5.75
C GLY A 801 -47.62 23.61 5.77
N GLN A 802 -48.24 23.82 4.61
CA GLN A 802 -49.51 24.54 4.46
C GLN A 802 -50.66 23.56 4.20
N HIS A 803 -51.78 23.84 4.89
CA HIS A 803 -53.19 23.56 4.57
C HIS A 803 -53.93 22.35 5.20
N VAL A 804 -54.98 22.77 5.95
CA VAL A 804 -56.16 22.10 6.54
C VAL A 804 -55.94 21.24 7.77
#